data_AF-A0AAV2RKY2-F1
#
_entry.id   AF-A0AAV2RKY2-F1
#
_cell.length_a   1.000
_cell.length_b   1.000
_cell.length_c   1.000
_cell.angle_alpha   90.00
_cell.angle_beta   90.00
_cell.angle_gamma   90.00
#
_symmetry.space_group_name_H-M   'P 1'
#
loop_
_entity.id
_entity.type
_entity.pdbx_description
1 polymer ?
#
loop_
_entity_poly.entity_id
_entity_poly.type
_entity_poly.pdbx_seq_one_letter_code
_entity_poly.pdbx_strand_id
1 'polypeptide(L)'
;TLKGIGVEIKSSSYYKKMVQLVSYFENIYEEITNNSIRQNLEKYNKLFWEKISVGAQVSIDRVAPFVRDWTNELSAMWQKVLSIPTVATMRKNYLAIHNRVVWAWNYLDIYGRTMDAAAFILEHGYTIVSQTGVDAKQRHLKAKTDFKFNPELGVISLVQKLPIDWNSFNDQPNWEDLPEYKVVRKIKGLFEKSNSTSTYLDYWYKYVHGNILPSNWLPPFEATAYMIGEQHFITFDGRAIEFKGMCQYILAADMVHESWAVTVKYHSNSKKTIRIYVDGKEIEIELDYRVKIDGRPIELPINLKTSSLTRTQSRVELITDSGLTFSWNMEHDVIAISVTGYHFYKTGGLLGVYNNEPSDDFQVPGDDRHGHGAIADSADNLATSWNVSPECQFSGNIARAPSKVPVSNCTELFISGNSPLKHCFYTIDPVPYLHMCLVDHRSKAKDACQAATAYTEACMKRGIPIKIPVFCTHCTYMTNSKAVKKLEEGKSVMLSRSEVLQSTDVVILMEARECNKEFSIKKRLHKFISVVTEELTKNGFPLTRFAVIAYGGRGVFKDPTFVTVDNQIFTDSSTLYRAMDHIEFTEETGGFPADAFEAMTFAAANTDFRPSVSVTYLHFPCSACDPHYMMISYSDMYHILLETSVTLHVFTPGHFNIAKQNVKKKLFGMDRETAYTVKDARGSLRGDPVLRRQLNAPKDDLGYCAALAIETNGTIFTAQHMKSNKKKQVEKMAMVVGRVVANKAVPQENQHCECLSTLDGAPIMKCINWDFGPLSIIDDFGYDPDMYESYDNNYNEEGLCEERNEEGVCLSYRDV
;
A
#
# COMPACT_ATOMS: atom_id res chain seq x y z
N THR A 1 40.54 -19.34 -25.38
CA THR A 1 40.03 -20.64 -24.90
C THR A 1 40.00 -20.66 -23.39
N LEU A 2 38.79 -20.57 -22.81
CA LEU A 2 38.47 -20.61 -21.38
C LEU A 2 38.98 -21.87 -20.64
N LYS A 3 39.58 -22.84 -21.36
CA LYS A 3 40.32 -23.98 -20.79
C LYS A 3 41.69 -23.62 -20.21
N GLY A 4 42.32 -22.51 -20.61
CA GLY A 4 43.62 -22.08 -20.04
C GLY A 4 43.50 -21.45 -18.65
N ILE A 5 42.46 -20.64 -18.44
CA ILE A 5 42.21 -19.93 -17.17
C ILE A 5 41.79 -20.91 -16.06
N GLY A 6 41.08 -21.99 -16.41
CA GLY A 6 40.68 -23.02 -15.44
C GLY A 6 41.84 -23.90 -14.91
N VAL A 7 42.94 -24.03 -15.65
CA VAL A 7 44.12 -24.81 -15.22
C VAL A 7 45.02 -23.96 -14.31
N GLU A 8 45.19 -22.67 -14.59
CA GLU A 8 45.96 -21.75 -13.73
C GLU A 8 45.30 -21.47 -12.38
N ILE A 9 43.96 -21.41 -12.31
CA ILE A 9 43.23 -21.24 -11.05
C ILE A 9 43.36 -22.49 -10.17
N LYS A 10 43.30 -23.70 -10.75
CA LYS A 10 43.45 -24.96 -9.99
C LYS A 10 44.88 -25.23 -9.50
N SER A 11 45.91 -24.68 -10.16
CA SER A 11 47.31 -24.81 -9.73
C SER A 11 47.79 -23.68 -8.80
N SER A 12 47.00 -22.63 -8.59
CA SER A 12 47.32 -21.52 -7.69
C SER A 12 47.44 -21.98 -6.23
N SER A 13 48.49 -21.54 -5.53
CA SER A 13 48.65 -21.79 -4.09
C SER A 13 47.50 -21.25 -3.24
N TYR A 14 46.77 -20.27 -3.80
CA TYR A 14 45.58 -19.67 -3.20
C TYR A 14 44.36 -20.61 -3.25
N TYR A 15 44.15 -21.31 -4.38
CA TYR A 15 43.06 -22.29 -4.51
C TYR A 15 43.30 -23.52 -3.64
N LYS A 16 44.55 -24.01 -3.56
CA LYS A 16 44.92 -25.12 -2.65
C LYS A 16 44.75 -24.76 -1.17
N LYS A 17 45.04 -23.50 -0.78
CA LYS A 17 44.79 -23.01 0.58
C LYS A 17 43.31 -22.80 0.88
N MET A 18 42.51 -22.35 -0.09
CA MET A 18 41.05 -22.22 0.04
C MET A 18 40.37 -23.59 0.22
N VAL A 19 40.78 -24.60 -0.56
CA VAL A 19 40.24 -25.97 -0.43
C VAL A 19 40.64 -26.61 0.91
N GLN A 20 41.86 -26.38 1.41
CA GLN A 20 42.26 -26.81 2.75
C GLN A 20 41.51 -26.07 3.87
N LEU A 21 41.17 -24.80 3.67
CA LEU A 21 40.39 -24.01 4.63
C LEU A 21 38.95 -24.52 4.70
N VAL A 22 38.32 -24.80 3.55
CA VAL A 22 36.96 -25.36 3.48
C VAL A 22 36.90 -26.74 4.13
N SER A 23 37.89 -27.61 3.89
CA SER A 23 37.97 -28.92 4.56
C SER A 23 38.21 -28.81 6.09
N TYR A 24 38.85 -27.73 6.55
CA TYR A 24 39.02 -27.45 7.96
C TYR A 24 37.71 -26.99 8.61
N PHE A 25 36.92 -26.19 7.89
CA PHE A 25 35.61 -25.73 8.34
C PHE A 25 34.54 -26.83 8.30
N GLU A 26 34.62 -27.77 7.34
CA GLU A 26 33.76 -28.96 7.31
C GLU A 26 34.08 -29.91 8.48
N ASN A 27 35.37 -30.15 8.78
CA ASN A 27 35.77 -30.94 9.96
C ASN A 27 35.39 -30.26 11.28
N ILE A 28 35.51 -28.93 11.38
CA ILE A 28 35.08 -28.17 12.56
C ILE A 28 33.55 -28.21 12.69
N TYR A 29 32.81 -28.15 11.59
CA TYR A 29 31.36 -28.25 11.59
C TYR A 29 30.88 -29.65 12.01
N GLU A 30 31.53 -30.73 11.55
CA GLU A 30 31.27 -32.11 12.00
C GLU A 30 31.72 -32.37 13.45
N GLU A 31 32.81 -31.73 13.92
CA GLU A 31 33.26 -31.83 15.32
C GLU A 31 32.35 -31.05 16.28
N ILE A 32 31.82 -29.91 15.86
CA ILE A 32 30.91 -29.07 16.66
C ILE A 32 29.50 -29.68 16.73
N THR A 33 29.05 -30.38 15.69
CA THR A 33 27.72 -30.99 15.66
C THR A 33 27.62 -32.31 16.43
N ASN A 34 28.74 -33.01 16.68
CA ASN A 34 28.72 -34.36 17.27
C ASN A 34 29.23 -34.52 18.70
N ASN A 35 29.73 -33.49 19.40
CA ASN A 35 30.20 -33.67 20.78
C ASN A 35 29.74 -32.59 21.77
N SER A 36 29.02 -33.03 22.81
CA SER A 36 28.45 -32.21 23.86
C SER A 36 29.52 -31.39 24.62
N ILE A 37 29.48 -30.07 24.41
CA ILE A 37 30.40 -29.04 24.92
C ILE A 37 30.59 -29.07 26.46
N ARG A 38 29.70 -29.71 27.21
CA ARG A 38 29.75 -29.74 28.69
C ARG A 38 30.71 -30.79 29.27
N GLN A 39 31.02 -31.88 28.57
CA GLN A 39 31.87 -32.96 29.13
C GLN A 39 33.38 -32.75 28.92
N ASN A 40 33.79 -31.92 27.96
CA ASN A 40 35.21 -31.65 27.71
C ASN A 40 35.80 -30.55 28.61
N LEU A 41 35.00 -29.59 29.07
CA LEU A 41 35.49 -28.51 29.95
C LEU A 41 35.93 -29.01 31.34
N GLU A 42 35.29 -30.06 31.88
CA GLU A 42 35.67 -30.62 33.19
C GLU A 42 36.91 -31.54 33.11
N LYS A 43 37.16 -32.18 31.96
CA LYS A 43 38.30 -33.09 31.75
C LYS A 43 39.62 -32.35 31.56
N TYR A 44 39.62 -31.24 30.82
CA TYR A 44 40.84 -30.47 30.53
C TYR A 44 41.29 -29.57 31.68
N ASN A 45 40.37 -29.08 32.51
CA ASN A 45 40.73 -28.29 33.69
C ASN A 45 41.45 -29.14 34.76
N LYS A 46 41.10 -30.43 34.87
CA LYS A 46 41.71 -31.36 35.82
C LYS A 46 43.12 -31.80 35.38
N LEU A 47 43.31 -32.04 34.08
CA LEU A 47 44.61 -32.39 33.48
C LEU A 47 45.61 -31.22 33.43
N PHE A 48 45.11 -29.98 33.36
CA PHE A 48 45.93 -28.77 33.32
C PHE A 48 46.57 -28.46 34.69
N TRP A 49 45.84 -28.65 35.78
CA TRP A 49 46.34 -28.39 37.13
C TRP A 49 47.20 -29.52 37.73
N GLU A 50 47.04 -30.77 37.28
CA GLU A 50 47.87 -31.89 37.75
C GLU A 50 49.26 -31.96 37.10
N LYS A 51 49.49 -31.32 35.94
CA LYS A 51 50.78 -31.36 35.23
C LYS A 51 51.71 -30.18 35.50
N ILE A 52 51.23 -29.10 36.14
CA ILE A 52 52.04 -27.91 36.41
C ILE A 52 52.79 -27.99 37.77
N SER A 53 52.34 -28.83 38.71
CA SER A 53 52.89 -28.84 40.08
C SER A 53 54.10 -29.74 40.32
N VAL A 54 54.64 -30.46 39.32
CA VAL A 54 55.77 -31.41 39.54
C VAL A 54 57.04 -31.08 38.72
N GLY A 55 57.02 -30.07 37.85
CA GLY A 55 58.17 -29.75 36.97
C GLY A 55 58.98 -28.49 37.32
N ALA A 56 58.67 -27.79 38.41
CA ALA A 56 59.08 -26.40 38.62
C ALA A 56 60.44 -26.18 39.33
N GLN A 57 61.38 -27.13 39.34
CA GLN A 57 62.64 -26.93 40.09
C GLN A 57 63.97 -27.20 39.35
N VAL A 58 64.01 -27.39 38.02
CA VAL A 58 65.31 -27.46 37.32
C VAL A 58 65.23 -26.87 35.90
N SER A 59 66.08 -25.85 35.63
CA SER A 59 66.56 -25.36 34.29
C SER A 59 65.91 -24.14 33.59
N ILE A 60 65.51 -23.06 34.28
CA ILE A 60 65.14 -21.78 33.60
C ILE A 60 66.36 -20.97 33.13
N ASP A 61 67.55 -21.18 33.69
CA ASP A 61 68.73 -20.32 33.42
C ASP A 61 69.48 -20.59 32.11
N ARG A 62 69.07 -21.59 31.30
CA ARG A 62 69.74 -21.89 30.01
C ARG A 62 68.94 -21.57 28.73
N VAL A 63 67.63 -21.36 28.83
CA VAL A 63 66.75 -21.21 27.63
C VAL A 63 66.29 -19.76 27.40
N ALA A 64 66.26 -18.93 28.45
CA ALA A 64 65.80 -17.55 28.38
C ALA A 64 66.56 -16.63 27.39
N PRO A 65 67.91 -16.72 27.22
CA PRO A 65 68.61 -15.86 26.27
C PRO A 65 68.27 -16.21 24.81
N PHE A 66 68.16 -17.51 24.51
CA PHE A 66 67.86 -18.00 23.16
C PHE A 66 66.47 -17.57 22.70
N VAL A 67 65.46 -17.66 23.56
CA VAL A 67 64.08 -17.23 23.21
C VAL A 67 64.00 -15.72 23.02
N ARG A 68 64.70 -14.93 23.84
CA ARG A 68 64.71 -13.46 23.73
C ARG A 68 65.40 -12.99 22.45
N ASP A 69 66.55 -13.56 22.11
CA ASP A 69 67.29 -13.19 20.89
C ASP A 69 66.50 -13.60 19.63
N TRP A 70 65.84 -14.76 19.67
CA TRP A 70 64.97 -15.22 18.58
C TRP A 70 63.73 -14.33 18.39
N THR A 71 63.11 -13.84 19.47
CA THR A 71 61.99 -12.88 19.39
C THR A 71 62.42 -11.51 18.84
N ASN A 72 63.63 -11.07 19.17
CA ASN A 72 64.17 -9.81 18.68
C ASN A 72 64.52 -9.89 17.19
N GLU A 73 65.08 -11.01 16.71
CA GLU A 73 65.35 -11.22 15.29
C GLU A 73 64.06 -11.34 14.46
N LEU A 74 63.06 -12.06 14.96
CA LEU A 74 61.75 -12.17 14.30
C LEU A 74 61.04 -10.83 14.20
N SER A 75 61.07 -10.01 15.25
CA SER A 75 60.48 -8.66 15.20
C SER A 75 61.22 -7.73 14.24
N ALA A 76 62.55 -7.83 14.14
CA ALA A 76 63.35 -7.07 13.17
C ALA A 76 63.11 -7.51 11.72
N MET A 77 62.97 -8.82 11.47
CA MET A 77 62.56 -9.36 10.17
C MET A 77 61.15 -8.91 9.80
N TRP A 78 60.22 -8.91 10.76
CA TRP A 78 58.85 -8.45 10.55
C TRP A 78 58.80 -6.96 10.19
N GLN A 79 59.60 -6.12 10.86
CA GLN A 79 59.73 -4.70 10.50
C GLN A 79 60.30 -4.51 9.10
N LYS A 80 61.26 -5.34 8.66
CA LYS A 80 61.77 -5.34 7.29
C LYS A 80 60.70 -5.75 6.27
N VAL A 81 59.88 -6.76 6.57
CA VAL A 81 58.76 -7.18 5.71
C VAL A 81 57.72 -6.05 5.60
N LEU A 82 57.41 -5.37 6.69
CA LEU A 82 56.51 -4.20 6.70
C LEU A 82 57.08 -2.99 5.95
N SER A 83 58.40 -2.89 5.79
CA SER A 83 59.08 -1.83 5.04
C SER A 83 59.16 -2.06 3.52
N ILE A 84 58.78 -3.26 3.04
CA ILE A 84 58.72 -3.57 1.60
C ILE A 84 57.61 -2.69 0.96
N PRO A 85 57.89 -1.96 -0.13
CA PRO A 85 56.94 -0.99 -0.71
C PRO A 85 55.57 -1.58 -1.08
N THR A 86 55.53 -2.84 -1.52
CA THR A 86 54.30 -3.56 -1.85
C THR A 86 53.49 -3.91 -0.61
N VAL A 87 54.14 -4.36 0.47
CA VAL A 87 53.51 -4.71 1.76
C VAL A 87 53.04 -3.44 2.48
N ALA A 88 53.82 -2.36 2.43
CA ALA A 88 53.44 -1.06 2.97
C ALA A 88 52.20 -0.49 2.26
N THR A 89 52.13 -0.61 0.93
CA THR A 89 50.95 -0.22 0.14
C THR A 89 49.75 -1.10 0.45
N MET A 90 49.92 -2.42 0.53
CA MET A 90 48.86 -3.35 0.94
C MET A 90 48.34 -3.05 2.34
N ARG A 91 49.24 -2.79 3.30
CA ARG A 91 48.88 -2.39 4.66
C ARG A 91 48.12 -1.08 4.68
N LYS A 92 48.56 -0.07 3.91
CA LYS A 92 47.87 1.22 3.80
C LYS A 92 46.46 1.05 3.22
N ASN A 93 46.30 0.24 2.18
CA ASN A 93 45.01 -0.07 1.58
C ASN A 93 44.12 -0.87 2.53
N TYR A 94 44.67 -1.88 3.21
CA TYR A 94 43.96 -2.65 4.22
C TYR A 94 43.50 -1.77 5.38
N LEU A 95 44.37 -0.91 5.92
CA LEU A 95 44.00 0.03 6.98
C LEU A 95 42.96 1.05 6.50
N ALA A 96 43.05 1.53 5.26
CA ALA A 96 42.05 2.41 4.69
C ALA A 96 40.68 1.70 4.54
N ILE A 97 40.66 0.45 4.08
CA ILE A 97 39.44 -0.37 3.99
C ILE A 97 38.91 -0.67 5.39
N HIS A 98 39.74 -1.16 6.31
CA HIS A 98 39.39 -1.44 7.69
C HIS A 98 38.80 -0.20 8.37
N ASN A 99 39.44 0.96 8.24
CA ASN A 99 38.93 2.19 8.83
C ASN A 99 37.61 2.64 8.20
N ARG A 100 37.40 2.44 6.90
CA ARG A 100 36.10 2.68 6.25
C ARG A 100 35.02 1.70 6.73
N VAL A 101 35.37 0.43 6.92
CA VAL A 101 34.47 -0.60 7.44
C VAL A 101 34.10 -0.33 8.89
N VAL A 102 35.08 0.01 9.74
CA VAL A 102 34.84 0.40 11.14
C VAL A 102 34.04 1.69 11.22
N TRP A 103 34.34 2.68 10.38
CA TRP A 103 33.54 3.91 10.27
C TRP A 103 32.11 3.58 9.87
N ALA A 104 31.89 2.75 8.83
CA ALA A 104 30.55 2.36 8.38
C ALA A 104 29.81 1.55 9.46
N TRP A 105 30.50 0.65 10.16
CA TRP A 105 29.97 -0.14 11.27
C TRP A 105 29.47 0.75 12.42
N ASN A 106 30.25 1.77 12.76
CA ASN A 106 29.92 2.73 13.81
C ASN A 106 28.84 3.74 13.36
N TYR A 107 28.92 4.22 12.11
CA TYR A 107 27.96 5.15 11.52
C TYR A 107 26.55 4.55 11.44
N LEU A 108 26.47 3.27 11.07
CA LEU A 108 25.20 2.54 11.00
C LEU A 108 24.68 2.06 12.37
N ASP A 109 25.50 2.19 13.42
CA ASP A 109 25.25 1.68 14.77
C ASP A 109 24.74 0.22 14.78
N ILE A 110 25.40 -0.65 13.99
CA ILE A 110 24.98 -2.05 13.82
C ILE A 110 24.94 -2.76 15.18
N TYR A 111 25.90 -2.46 16.06
CA TYR A 111 25.96 -3.06 17.39
C TYR A 111 24.78 -2.62 18.27
N GLY A 112 24.48 -1.31 18.36
CA GLY A 112 23.33 -0.82 19.13
C GLY A 112 22.02 -1.41 18.64
N ARG A 113 21.78 -1.36 17.32
CA ARG A 113 20.53 -1.86 16.71
C ARG A 113 20.35 -3.37 16.86
N THR A 114 21.42 -4.16 16.72
CA THR A 114 21.36 -5.62 16.92
C THR A 114 21.20 -6.01 18.38
N MET A 115 21.81 -5.26 19.30
CA MET A 115 21.62 -5.46 20.74
C MET A 115 20.20 -5.09 21.18
N ASP A 116 19.64 -4.00 20.67
CA ASP A 116 18.25 -3.61 20.95
C ASP A 116 17.24 -4.65 20.45
N ALA A 117 17.43 -5.15 19.23
CA ALA A 117 16.61 -6.23 18.67
C ALA A 117 16.78 -7.54 19.47
N ALA A 118 18.00 -7.89 19.86
CA ALA A 118 18.28 -9.09 20.65
C ALA A 118 17.72 -8.99 22.08
N ALA A 119 17.82 -7.82 22.72
CA ALA A 119 17.26 -7.56 24.04
C ALA A 119 15.73 -7.71 24.02
N PHE A 120 15.06 -7.16 22.99
CA PHE A 120 13.63 -7.34 22.79
C PHE A 120 13.23 -8.82 22.66
N ILE A 121 13.94 -9.58 21.80
CA ILE A 121 13.69 -11.03 21.60
C ILE A 121 13.94 -11.81 22.90
N LEU A 122 14.98 -11.48 23.66
CA LEU A 122 15.31 -12.18 24.90
C LEU A 122 14.32 -11.86 26.02
N GLU A 123 13.89 -10.61 26.17
CA GLU A 123 12.98 -10.16 27.21
C GLU A 123 11.54 -10.67 26.99
N HIS A 124 11.10 -10.76 25.72
CA HIS A 124 9.74 -11.20 25.37
C HIS A 124 9.67 -12.66 24.91
N GLY A 125 10.78 -13.26 24.49
CA GLY A 125 10.87 -14.70 24.20
C GLY A 125 10.82 -15.57 25.47
N TYR A 126 11.35 -15.06 26.58
CA TYR A 126 11.38 -15.81 27.85
C TYR A 126 9.98 -16.02 28.46
N THR A 127 9.06 -15.09 28.25
CA THR A 127 7.67 -15.16 28.76
C THR A 127 6.80 -16.16 27.99
N ILE A 128 7.14 -16.46 26.73
CA ILE A 128 6.49 -17.52 25.92
C ILE A 128 6.95 -18.92 26.37
N VAL A 129 8.18 -19.03 26.85
CA VAL A 129 8.84 -20.31 27.19
C VAL A 129 8.71 -20.70 28.67
N SER A 130 8.38 -19.79 29.59
CA SER A 130 8.15 -20.13 31.00
C SER A 130 6.76 -20.77 31.22
N GLN A 131 6.56 -21.96 30.70
CA GLN A 131 5.40 -22.80 31.01
C GLN A 131 5.73 -23.68 32.22
N THR A 132 4.90 -23.56 33.25
CA THR A 132 5.01 -24.43 34.42
C THR A 132 4.62 -25.86 34.01
N GLY A 133 5.17 -26.89 34.67
CA GLY A 133 4.89 -28.30 34.33
C GLY A 133 3.40 -28.71 34.37
N VAL A 134 2.53 -27.85 34.91
CA VAL A 134 1.06 -27.98 34.88
C VAL A 134 0.49 -27.55 33.53
N ASP A 135 1.01 -26.48 32.91
CA ASP A 135 0.59 -25.96 31.60
C ASP A 135 0.92 -26.96 30.47
N ALA A 136 2.04 -27.69 30.58
CA ALA A 136 2.41 -28.76 29.65
C ALA A 136 1.47 -29.98 29.74
N LYS A 137 0.96 -30.29 30.94
CA LYS A 137 0.04 -31.41 31.16
C LYS A 137 -1.35 -31.14 30.55
N GLN A 138 -1.82 -29.89 30.56
CA GLN A 138 -3.09 -29.48 29.95
C GLN A 138 -3.06 -29.50 28.42
N ARG A 139 -1.96 -29.11 27.76
CA ARG A 139 -1.85 -29.14 26.28
C ARG A 139 -1.89 -30.54 25.67
N HIS A 140 -1.61 -31.57 26.46
CA HIS A 140 -1.66 -32.97 26.01
C HIS A 140 -3.03 -33.64 26.25
N LEU A 141 -4.01 -32.94 26.84
CA LEU A 141 -5.40 -33.38 26.89
C LEU A 141 -6.06 -33.11 25.52
N LYS A 142 -5.79 -33.97 24.52
CA LYS A 142 -6.59 -33.95 23.28
C LYS A 142 -8.04 -34.25 23.63
N ALA A 143 -8.97 -33.38 23.24
CA ALA A 143 -10.40 -33.70 23.25
C ALA A 143 -10.59 -35.00 22.45
N LYS A 144 -10.97 -36.08 23.14
CA LYS A 144 -11.32 -37.36 22.53
C LYS A 144 -12.80 -37.56 22.77
N THR A 145 -13.55 -37.58 21.68
CA THR A 145 -14.94 -38.03 21.64
C THR A 145 -14.90 -39.52 21.32
N ASP A 146 -15.29 -40.36 22.27
CA ASP A 146 -15.46 -41.81 22.06
C ASP A 146 -16.95 -42.06 21.87
N PHE A 147 -17.36 -42.33 20.63
CA PHE A 147 -18.73 -42.66 20.27
C PHE A 147 -18.81 -44.15 19.95
N LYS A 148 -19.45 -44.90 20.85
CA LYS A 148 -19.69 -46.34 20.70
C LYS A 148 -21.17 -46.56 20.45
N PHE A 149 -21.45 -47.12 19.27
CA PHE A 149 -22.78 -47.55 18.88
C PHE A 149 -22.78 -49.06 18.75
N ASN A 150 -23.49 -49.75 19.65
CA ASN A 150 -23.75 -51.18 19.51
C ASN A 150 -25.25 -51.40 19.28
N PRO A 151 -25.68 -51.61 18.01
CA PRO A 151 -27.09 -51.74 17.66
C PRO A 151 -27.73 -53.03 18.19
N GLU A 152 -26.96 -54.10 18.41
CA GLU A 152 -27.50 -55.38 18.89
C GLU A 152 -27.91 -55.31 20.37
N LEU A 153 -27.21 -54.49 21.16
CA LEU A 153 -27.52 -54.27 22.58
C LEU A 153 -28.38 -53.02 22.82
N GLY A 154 -28.68 -52.23 21.78
CA GLY A 154 -29.44 -50.98 21.89
C GLY A 154 -28.75 -49.88 22.72
N VAL A 155 -27.42 -49.95 22.89
CA VAL A 155 -26.66 -49.02 23.72
C VAL A 155 -25.89 -48.03 22.84
N ILE A 156 -26.14 -46.74 23.10
CA ILE A 156 -25.35 -45.62 22.57
C ILE A 156 -24.55 -45.05 23.73
N SER A 157 -23.22 -45.01 23.61
CA SER A 157 -22.34 -44.41 24.60
C SER A 157 -21.48 -43.34 23.94
N LEU A 158 -21.68 -42.10 24.38
CA LEU A 158 -20.87 -40.94 23.99
C LEU A 158 -20.06 -40.51 25.22
N VAL A 159 -18.74 -40.57 25.11
CA VAL A 159 -17.82 -40.03 26.12
C VAL A 159 -17.09 -38.85 25.52
N GLN A 160 -17.47 -37.63 25.93
CA GLN A 160 -16.79 -36.39 25.59
C GLN A 160 -15.91 -35.98 26.77
N LYS A 161 -14.59 -35.91 26.56
CA LYS A 161 -13.70 -35.28 27.54
C LYS A 161 -13.72 -33.77 27.36
N LEU A 162 -13.99 -33.04 28.45
CA LEU A 162 -13.95 -31.58 28.47
C LEU A 162 -12.50 -31.09 28.62
N PRO A 163 -12.15 -29.91 28.05
CA PRO A 163 -10.81 -29.30 28.18
C PRO A 163 -10.56 -28.65 29.55
N ILE A 164 -11.52 -28.77 30.48
CA ILE A 164 -11.49 -28.20 31.83
C ILE A 164 -11.86 -29.29 32.85
N ASP A 165 -11.21 -29.24 34.03
CA ASP A 165 -11.56 -30.11 35.14
C ASP A 165 -12.90 -29.66 35.73
N TRP A 166 -13.90 -30.55 35.66
CA TRP A 166 -15.24 -30.29 36.17
C TRP A 166 -15.59 -31.30 37.28
N ASN A 167 -15.51 -30.86 38.53
CA ASN A 167 -15.59 -31.75 39.69
C ASN A 167 -17.03 -32.22 40.01
N SER A 168 -18.05 -31.46 39.60
CA SER A 168 -19.47 -31.77 39.86
C SER A 168 -20.37 -31.07 38.85
N PHE A 169 -21.38 -31.76 38.33
CA PHE A 169 -22.36 -31.19 37.39
C PHE A 169 -23.21 -30.06 37.99
N ASN A 170 -23.28 -29.96 39.32
CA ASN A 170 -24.00 -28.88 40.01
C ASN A 170 -23.19 -27.58 40.13
N ASP A 171 -21.87 -27.65 39.90
CA ASP A 171 -21.00 -26.48 39.95
C ASP A 171 -20.81 -25.92 38.55
N GLN A 172 -20.71 -24.60 38.39
CA GLN A 172 -20.38 -24.02 37.10
C GLN A 172 -18.91 -24.34 36.75
N PRO A 173 -18.60 -24.80 35.54
CA PRO A 173 -17.21 -25.00 35.13
C PRO A 173 -16.44 -23.67 35.18
N ASN A 174 -15.26 -23.68 35.78
CA ASN A 174 -14.43 -22.49 35.83
C ASN A 174 -13.78 -22.24 34.47
N TRP A 175 -14.41 -21.40 33.66
CA TRP A 175 -13.92 -20.99 32.33
C TRP A 175 -12.55 -20.28 32.41
N GLU A 176 -12.19 -19.73 33.57
CA GLU A 176 -10.86 -19.17 33.80
C GLU A 176 -9.75 -20.23 33.73
N ASP A 177 -10.11 -21.53 33.82
CA ASP A 177 -9.17 -22.63 33.77
C ASP A 177 -8.82 -23.14 32.36
N LEU A 178 -9.50 -22.61 31.33
CA LEU A 178 -9.22 -22.94 29.92
C LEU A 178 -7.79 -22.54 29.54
N PRO A 179 -7.00 -23.42 28.91
CA PRO A 179 -5.64 -23.12 28.49
C PRO A 179 -5.54 -21.86 27.61
N GLU A 180 -6.48 -21.70 26.68
CA GLU A 180 -6.60 -20.56 25.77
C GLU A 180 -6.90 -19.28 26.55
N TYR A 181 -7.85 -19.34 27.50
CA TYR A 181 -8.19 -18.20 28.34
C TYR A 181 -7.05 -17.82 29.30
N LYS A 182 -6.32 -18.78 29.87
CA LYS A 182 -5.11 -18.52 30.68
C LYS A 182 -4.01 -17.87 29.87
N VAL A 183 -3.84 -18.26 28.60
CA VAL A 183 -2.89 -17.62 27.69
C VAL A 183 -3.32 -16.18 27.42
N VAL A 184 -4.59 -15.95 27.07
CA VAL A 184 -5.14 -14.58 26.88
C VAL A 184 -5.04 -13.73 28.14
N ARG A 185 -5.27 -14.30 29.34
CA ARG A 185 -5.14 -13.60 30.63
C ARG A 185 -3.69 -13.34 31.03
N LYS A 186 -2.75 -14.25 30.77
CA LYS A 186 -1.30 -14.02 30.94
C LYS A 186 -0.84 -12.91 29.99
N ILE A 187 -1.28 -12.94 28.73
CA ILE A 187 -1.07 -11.88 27.75
C ILE A 187 -1.63 -10.55 28.27
N LYS A 188 -2.87 -10.52 28.79
CA LYS A 188 -3.48 -9.33 29.40
C LYS A 188 -2.72 -8.83 30.62
N GLY A 189 -2.25 -9.71 31.50
CA GLY A 189 -1.47 -9.36 32.68
C GLY A 189 -0.06 -8.82 32.36
N LEU A 190 0.51 -9.19 31.21
CA LEU A 190 1.71 -8.56 30.66
C LEU A 190 1.45 -7.12 30.20
N PHE A 191 0.21 -6.79 29.82
CA PHE A 191 -0.19 -5.43 29.41
C PHE A 191 -0.62 -4.52 30.57
N GLU A 192 -0.88 -5.05 31.76
CA GLU A 192 -1.33 -4.27 32.93
C GLU A 192 -0.18 -3.77 33.82
N LYS A 193 1.04 -4.31 33.68
CA LYS A 193 2.19 -4.03 34.58
C LYS A 193 3.29 -3.17 33.97
N SER A 194 2.94 -2.12 33.24
CA SER A 194 3.87 -1.04 32.91
C SER A 194 3.37 0.27 33.51
N ASN A 195 4.10 0.80 34.49
CA ASN A 195 3.95 2.20 34.93
C ASN A 195 4.56 3.19 33.91
N SER A 196 5.05 2.71 32.76
CA SER A 196 5.23 3.54 31.58
C SER A 196 3.96 3.48 30.75
N THR A 197 3.47 4.62 30.30
CA THR A 197 2.30 4.71 29.41
C THR A 197 2.53 4.03 28.04
N SER A 198 3.68 3.41 27.78
CA SER A 198 4.05 2.78 26.51
C SER A 198 3.45 1.37 26.36
N THR A 199 2.75 1.14 25.26
CA THR A 199 2.18 -0.17 24.87
C THR A 199 3.24 -1.07 24.22
N TYR A 200 2.97 -2.39 24.09
CA TYR A 200 3.85 -3.30 23.34
C TYR A 200 4.06 -2.84 21.89
N LEU A 201 3.04 -2.25 21.25
CA LEU A 201 3.15 -1.68 19.91
C LEU A 201 4.15 -0.51 19.87
N ASP A 202 4.17 0.35 20.91
CA ASP A 202 5.15 1.43 21.02
C ASP A 202 6.59 0.88 21.09
N TYR A 203 6.81 -0.20 21.85
CA TYR A 203 8.10 -0.88 21.93
C TYR A 203 8.48 -1.59 20.61
N TRP A 204 7.52 -2.24 19.96
CA TRP A 204 7.72 -2.90 18.66
C TRP A 204 8.15 -1.91 17.58
N TYR A 205 7.44 -0.80 17.41
CA TYR A 205 7.81 0.21 16.41
C TYR A 205 9.16 0.87 16.73
N LYS A 206 9.43 1.14 18.01
CA LYS A 206 10.68 1.75 18.46
C LYS A 206 11.90 0.86 18.25
N TYR A 207 11.83 -0.43 18.64
CA TYR A 207 13.02 -1.29 18.71
C TYR A 207 13.10 -2.34 17.58
N VAL A 208 11.98 -2.76 17.00
CA VAL A 208 11.91 -3.83 16.01
C VAL A 208 11.74 -3.28 14.60
N HIS A 209 10.74 -2.43 14.34
CA HIS A 209 10.43 -2.01 12.98
C HIS A 209 11.50 -1.08 12.37
N GLY A 210 12.01 -0.12 13.15
CA GLY A 210 13.04 0.82 12.70
C GLY A 210 14.45 0.21 12.52
N ASN A 211 14.72 -0.92 13.18
CA ASN A 211 16.07 -1.50 13.25
C ASN A 211 16.23 -2.82 12.48
N ILE A 212 15.15 -3.53 12.18
CA ILE A 212 15.23 -4.85 11.52
C ILE A 212 15.19 -4.74 9.99
N LEU A 213 14.47 -3.76 9.42
CA LEU A 213 14.37 -3.63 7.96
C LEU A 213 15.63 -3.00 7.36
N PRO A 214 16.44 -3.75 6.59
CA PRO A 214 17.69 -3.26 5.99
C PRO A 214 17.49 -1.98 5.17
N SER A 215 16.34 -1.83 4.50
CA SER A 215 15.99 -0.65 3.69
C SER A 215 15.94 0.67 4.46
N ASN A 216 15.76 0.63 5.78
CA ASN A 216 15.59 1.82 6.62
C ASN A 216 16.92 2.36 7.17
N TRP A 217 18.00 1.57 7.09
CA TRP A 217 19.32 1.96 7.63
C TRP A 217 20.48 1.65 6.69
N LEU A 218 20.31 0.85 5.63
CA LEU A 218 21.34 0.62 4.63
C LEU A 218 21.09 1.49 3.38
N PRO A 219 22.06 2.30 2.96
CA PRO A 219 21.92 3.15 1.78
C PRO A 219 21.80 2.32 0.48
N PRO A 220 21.12 2.86 -0.56
CA PRO A 220 20.48 4.18 -0.60
C PRO A 220 19.10 4.18 0.10
N PHE A 221 18.94 5.00 1.15
CA PHE A 221 17.66 5.20 1.82
C PHE A 221 16.79 6.17 0.99
N GLU A 222 15.47 6.08 1.07
CA GLU A 222 14.58 7.13 0.56
C GLU A 222 14.51 8.26 1.60
N ALA A 223 14.39 9.50 1.15
CA ALA A 223 14.07 10.63 2.03
C ALA A 223 12.86 11.40 1.53
N THR A 224 12.06 11.88 2.47
CA THR A 224 10.85 12.65 2.22
C THR A 224 10.91 13.97 2.97
N ALA A 225 10.76 15.07 2.25
CA ALA A 225 10.60 16.40 2.78
C ALA A 225 9.13 16.84 2.63
N TYR A 226 8.70 17.79 3.47
CA TYR A 226 7.30 18.23 3.50
C TYR A 226 7.17 19.75 3.41
N MET A 227 6.12 20.21 2.73
CA MET A 227 5.59 21.56 2.86
C MET A 227 4.14 21.46 3.36
N ILE A 228 3.87 22.04 4.52
CA ILE A 228 2.56 22.00 5.20
C ILE A 228 1.94 23.39 5.15
N GLY A 229 0.76 23.49 4.54
CA GLY A 229 0.09 24.77 4.37
C GLY A 229 0.97 25.76 3.60
N GLU A 230 1.04 27.01 4.06
CA GLU A 230 1.73 28.06 3.31
C GLU A 230 3.13 28.39 3.81
N GLN A 231 3.53 27.93 5.00
CA GLN A 231 4.74 28.44 5.67
C GLN A 231 5.64 27.41 6.34
N HIS A 232 5.16 26.18 6.53
CA HIS A 232 5.86 25.17 7.32
C HIS A 232 6.59 24.21 6.40
N PHE A 233 7.88 24.01 6.64
CA PHE A 233 8.68 23.03 5.90
C PHE A 233 9.38 22.07 6.86
N ILE A 234 9.49 20.82 6.44
CA ILE A 234 10.39 19.81 7.02
C ILE A 234 11.35 19.40 5.91
N THR A 235 12.65 19.59 6.12
CA THR A 235 13.71 19.22 5.16
C THR A 235 13.84 17.71 5.01
N PHE A 236 14.62 17.24 4.03
CA PHE A 236 14.90 15.80 3.86
C PHE A 236 15.53 15.17 5.10
N ASP A 237 16.29 15.96 5.86
CA ASP A 237 17.00 15.50 7.06
C ASP A 237 16.21 15.76 8.35
N GLY A 238 14.99 16.31 8.24
CA GLY A 238 14.04 16.45 9.35
C GLY A 238 14.11 17.78 10.10
N ARG A 239 14.85 18.77 9.59
CA ARG A 239 14.86 20.13 10.15
C ARG A 239 13.56 20.86 9.82
N ALA A 240 12.96 21.48 10.84
CA ALA A 240 11.80 22.34 10.65
C ALA A 240 12.20 23.77 10.27
N ILE A 241 11.55 24.33 9.25
CA ILE A 241 11.77 25.70 8.76
C ILE A 241 10.42 26.43 8.69
N GLU A 242 10.38 27.63 9.25
CA GLU A 242 9.23 28.53 9.20
C GLU A 242 9.52 29.67 8.22
N PHE A 243 8.89 29.63 7.06
CA PHE A 243 9.12 30.63 6.02
C PHE A 243 7.88 30.87 5.16
N LYS A 244 7.52 32.13 4.93
CA LYS A 244 6.54 32.50 3.91
C LYS A 244 7.02 33.74 3.20
N GLY A 245 7.11 33.66 1.88
CA GLY A 245 7.50 34.78 1.02
C GLY A 245 6.36 35.30 0.15
N MET A 246 6.69 36.21 -0.76
CA MET A 246 5.78 36.76 -1.78
C MET A 246 6.26 36.48 -3.22
N CYS A 247 7.35 35.74 -3.36
CA CYS A 247 8.04 35.48 -4.63
C CYS A 247 7.98 33.99 -5.02
N GLN A 248 8.80 33.60 -5.99
CA GLN A 248 9.03 32.19 -6.34
C GLN A 248 10.35 31.69 -5.75
N TYR A 249 10.32 30.52 -5.11
CA TYR A 249 11.47 29.93 -4.41
C TYR A 249 11.66 28.47 -4.78
N ILE A 250 12.92 28.02 -4.86
CA ILE A 250 13.25 26.61 -5.07
C ILE A 250 13.04 25.85 -3.76
N LEU A 251 12.14 24.86 -3.78
CA LEU A 251 11.94 23.94 -2.66
C LEU A 251 13.03 22.87 -2.66
N ALA A 252 13.18 22.17 -3.77
CA ALA A 252 14.21 21.16 -3.98
C ALA A 252 14.53 21.04 -5.47
N ALA A 253 15.77 20.76 -5.81
CA ALA A 253 16.22 20.48 -7.17
C ALA A 253 17.38 19.48 -7.17
N ASP A 254 17.51 18.71 -8.25
CA ASP A 254 18.71 17.91 -8.53
C ASP A 254 19.81 18.82 -9.07
N MET A 255 20.79 19.12 -8.22
CA MET A 255 21.86 20.07 -8.53
C MET A 255 22.98 19.48 -9.39
N VAL A 256 22.97 18.16 -9.64
CA VAL A 256 24.05 17.46 -10.35
C VAL A 256 23.65 17.13 -11.78
N HIS A 257 22.47 16.55 -11.97
CA HIS A 257 22.00 16.18 -13.31
C HIS A 257 20.92 17.13 -13.85
N GLU A 258 20.46 18.09 -13.04
CA GLU A 258 19.41 19.04 -13.41
C GLU A 258 18.16 18.33 -13.93
N SER A 259 17.89 17.12 -13.41
CA SER A 259 16.84 16.25 -13.94
C SER A 259 15.44 16.69 -13.52
N TRP A 260 15.32 17.36 -12.37
CA TRP A 260 14.09 17.91 -11.87
C TRP A 260 14.31 19.10 -10.93
N ALA A 261 13.32 19.98 -10.83
CA ALA A 261 13.25 21.03 -9.81
C ALA A 261 11.81 21.30 -9.40
N VAL A 262 11.56 21.47 -8.09
CA VAL A 262 10.27 21.82 -7.51
C VAL A 262 10.37 23.20 -6.90
N THR A 263 9.46 24.10 -7.26
CA THR A 263 9.42 25.47 -6.77
C THR A 263 8.03 25.84 -6.28
N VAL A 264 7.96 26.76 -5.31
CA VAL A 264 6.70 27.36 -4.86
C VAL A 264 6.65 28.81 -5.32
N LYS A 265 5.53 29.20 -5.92
CA LYS A 265 5.23 30.60 -6.28
C LYS A 265 4.08 31.11 -5.42
N TYR A 266 4.36 32.16 -4.64
CA TYR A 266 3.33 32.87 -3.88
C TYR A 266 2.71 33.98 -4.73
N HIS A 267 1.39 34.11 -4.65
CA HIS A 267 0.63 35.17 -5.31
C HIS A 267 0.13 36.20 -4.29
N SER A 268 -0.13 37.42 -4.76
CA SER A 268 -0.57 38.54 -3.92
C SER A 268 -1.90 38.30 -3.19
N ASN A 269 -2.73 37.38 -3.69
CA ASN A 269 -4.01 36.99 -3.09
C ASN A 269 -3.87 35.85 -2.05
N SER A 270 -2.67 35.63 -1.50
CA SER A 270 -2.37 34.53 -0.57
C SER A 270 -2.64 33.13 -1.15
N LYS A 271 -2.64 32.97 -2.47
CA LYS A 271 -2.61 31.65 -3.10
C LYS A 271 -1.17 31.23 -3.36
N LYS A 272 -0.92 29.92 -3.40
CA LYS A 272 0.34 29.34 -3.89
C LYS A 272 0.10 28.48 -5.13
N THR A 273 1.11 28.42 -5.99
CA THR A 273 1.20 27.49 -7.11
C THR A 273 2.50 26.73 -6.98
N ILE A 274 2.45 25.41 -7.11
CA ILE A 274 3.65 24.59 -7.18
C ILE A 274 4.04 24.44 -8.65
N ARG A 275 5.32 24.62 -8.96
CA ARG A 275 5.87 24.41 -10.30
C ARG A 275 6.92 23.34 -10.25
N ILE A 276 6.78 22.33 -11.10
CA ILE A 276 7.71 21.22 -11.22
C ILE A 276 8.30 21.23 -12.62
N TYR A 277 9.62 21.34 -12.69
CA TYR A 277 10.38 21.21 -13.92
C TYR A 277 10.84 19.77 -14.04
N VAL A 278 10.40 19.07 -15.08
CA VAL A 278 10.76 17.68 -15.37
C VAL A 278 10.59 17.42 -16.86
N ASP A 279 11.40 16.53 -17.45
CA ASP A 279 11.32 16.19 -18.88
C ASP A 279 11.44 17.42 -19.82
N GLY A 280 12.08 18.50 -19.38
CA GLY A 280 12.17 19.76 -20.11
C GLY A 280 10.86 20.55 -20.21
N LYS A 281 9.87 20.25 -19.36
CA LYS A 281 8.58 20.94 -19.28
C LYS A 281 8.36 21.57 -17.91
N GLU A 282 7.58 22.65 -17.86
CA GLU A 282 7.09 23.25 -16.61
C GLU A 282 5.65 22.78 -16.33
N ILE A 283 5.46 22.06 -15.23
CA ILE A 283 4.14 21.64 -14.72
C ILE A 283 3.73 22.59 -13.61
N GLU A 284 2.61 23.29 -13.74
CA GLU A 284 2.02 24.13 -12.70
C GLU A 284 0.80 23.43 -12.09
N ILE A 285 0.77 23.33 -10.75
CA ILE A 285 -0.33 22.71 -9.99
C ILE A 285 -0.88 23.75 -9.01
N GLU A 286 -2.21 23.90 -8.98
CA GLU A 286 -2.94 24.78 -8.06
C GLU A 286 -3.80 23.95 -7.08
N LEU A 287 -4.10 24.50 -5.90
CA LEU A 287 -4.84 23.79 -4.82
C LEU A 287 -6.27 23.38 -5.19
N ASP A 288 -6.82 23.89 -6.30
CA ASP A 288 -8.12 23.47 -6.85
C ASP A 288 -8.01 22.49 -8.03
N TYR A 289 -6.95 21.67 -8.01
CA TYR A 289 -6.64 20.62 -8.96
C TYR A 289 -6.33 21.09 -10.39
N ARG A 290 -6.30 22.40 -10.66
CA ARG A 290 -5.91 22.89 -11.98
C ARG A 290 -4.44 22.56 -12.27
N VAL A 291 -4.22 21.87 -13.37
CA VAL A 291 -2.89 21.54 -13.88
C VAL A 291 -2.64 22.25 -15.21
N LYS A 292 -1.45 22.84 -15.36
CA LYS A 292 -0.97 23.38 -16.62
C LYS A 292 0.40 22.78 -16.94
N ILE A 293 0.66 22.55 -18.23
CA ILE A 293 1.98 22.18 -18.72
C ILE A 293 2.38 23.22 -19.78
N ASP A 294 3.51 23.89 -19.57
CA ASP A 294 4.00 24.99 -20.40
C ASP A 294 2.93 26.07 -20.64
N GLY A 295 2.20 26.43 -19.58
CA GLY A 295 1.11 27.40 -19.58
C GLY A 295 -0.22 26.92 -20.18
N ARG A 296 -0.31 25.69 -20.69
CA ARG A 296 -1.54 25.12 -21.27
C ARG A 296 -2.27 24.24 -20.24
N PRO A 297 -3.58 24.44 -20.00
CA PRO A 297 -4.36 23.55 -19.14
C PRO A 297 -4.36 22.12 -19.67
N ILE A 298 -4.18 21.15 -18.77
CA ILE A 298 -4.14 19.71 -19.08
C ILE A 298 -5.02 18.95 -18.10
N GLU A 299 -5.70 17.90 -18.60
CA GLU A 299 -6.44 16.94 -17.78
C GLU A 299 -5.53 15.77 -17.37
N LEU A 300 -5.84 15.15 -16.24
CA LEU A 300 -5.14 13.99 -15.71
C LEU A 300 -5.88 12.69 -16.11
N PRO A 301 -5.17 11.56 -16.24
CA PRO A 301 -3.73 11.39 -16.03
C PRO A 301 -2.94 11.78 -17.29
N ILE A 302 -1.65 12.03 -17.16
CA ILE A 302 -0.78 12.32 -18.30
C ILE A 302 0.55 11.58 -18.19
N ASN A 303 0.90 10.89 -19.28
CA ASN A 303 2.25 10.36 -19.50
C ASN A 303 3.12 11.48 -20.08
N LEU A 304 4.27 11.69 -19.47
CA LEU A 304 5.37 12.48 -20.02
C LEU A 304 6.44 11.52 -20.55
N LYS A 305 7.69 11.99 -20.68
CA LYS A 305 8.74 11.20 -21.32
C LYS A 305 9.28 10.13 -20.37
N THR A 306 9.59 10.54 -19.14
CA THR A 306 10.13 9.70 -18.06
C THR A 306 9.36 9.90 -16.76
N SER A 307 8.18 10.48 -16.85
CA SER A 307 7.35 10.82 -15.69
C SER A 307 5.87 10.69 -16.00
N SER A 308 5.08 10.55 -14.94
CA SER A 308 3.62 10.41 -15.00
C SER A 308 2.97 11.22 -13.91
N LEU A 309 1.90 11.94 -14.26
CA LEU A 309 1.12 12.73 -13.31
C LEU A 309 -0.32 12.21 -13.28
N THR A 310 -0.80 11.85 -12.08
CA THR A 310 -2.13 11.27 -11.85
C THR A 310 -2.87 12.01 -10.74
N ARG A 311 -4.19 11.75 -10.65
CA ARG A 311 -5.01 12.20 -9.53
C ARG A 311 -5.81 11.03 -8.98
N THR A 312 -5.73 10.85 -7.67
CA THR A 312 -6.48 9.84 -6.93
C THR A 312 -7.18 10.55 -5.78
N GLN A 313 -8.51 10.56 -5.77
CA GLN A 313 -9.32 11.30 -4.79
C GLN A 313 -8.87 12.77 -4.62
N SER A 314 -8.35 13.12 -3.44
CA SER A 314 -7.84 14.43 -3.05
C SER A 314 -6.34 14.60 -3.28
N ARG A 315 -5.65 13.63 -3.87
CA ARG A 315 -4.20 13.63 -4.08
C ARG A 315 -3.85 13.80 -5.55
N VAL A 316 -2.87 14.66 -5.82
CA VAL A 316 -2.19 14.77 -7.13
C VAL A 316 -0.77 14.27 -6.97
N GLU A 317 -0.36 13.33 -7.81
CA GLU A 317 0.93 12.64 -7.67
C GLU A 317 1.70 12.60 -8.98
N LEU A 318 2.97 13.00 -8.93
CA LEU A 318 3.95 12.90 -10.00
C LEU A 318 5.01 11.87 -9.60
N ILE A 319 5.24 10.89 -10.46
CA ILE A 319 6.31 9.90 -10.31
C ILE A 319 7.25 10.05 -11.51
N THR A 320 8.56 10.01 -11.25
CA THR A 320 9.60 10.07 -12.30
C THR A 320 10.53 8.86 -12.24
N ASP A 321 11.04 8.45 -13.40
CA ASP A 321 12.06 7.39 -13.50
C ASP A 321 13.39 7.82 -12.84
N SER A 322 13.62 9.14 -12.71
CA SER A 322 14.78 9.69 -11.97
C SER A 322 14.66 9.51 -10.45
N GLY A 323 13.55 8.97 -9.95
CA GLY A 323 13.35 8.68 -8.54
C GLY A 323 12.89 9.87 -7.71
N LEU A 324 12.21 10.84 -8.32
CA LEU A 324 11.41 11.87 -7.64
C LEU A 324 9.95 11.41 -7.56
N THR A 325 9.36 11.50 -6.37
CA THR A 325 7.92 11.38 -6.17
C THR A 325 7.42 12.65 -5.50
N PHE A 326 6.59 13.41 -6.21
CA PHE A 326 5.88 14.56 -5.66
C PHE A 326 4.43 14.18 -5.42
N SER A 327 3.92 14.45 -4.22
CA SER A 327 2.55 14.11 -3.83
C SER A 327 1.92 15.28 -3.07
N TRP A 328 0.76 15.76 -3.51
CA TRP A 328 0.04 16.86 -2.86
C TRP A 328 -1.34 16.40 -2.41
N ASN A 329 -1.52 16.29 -1.10
CA ASN A 329 -2.81 16.11 -0.44
C ASN A 329 -3.55 17.45 -0.41
N MET A 330 -4.57 17.60 -1.26
CA MET A 330 -5.31 18.85 -1.43
C MET A 330 -6.30 19.11 -0.28
N GLU A 331 -6.76 18.08 0.43
CA GLU A 331 -7.73 18.21 1.53
C GLU A 331 -7.13 18.98 2.72
N HIS A 332 -5.88 18.67 3.05
CA HIS A 332 -5.17 19.29 4.17
C HIS A 332 -3.99 20.17 3.73
N ASP A 333 -3.79 20.37 2.43
CA ASP A 333 -2.70 21.14 1.83
C ASP A 333 -1.32 20.72 2.38
N VAL A 334 -1.03 19.43 2.28
CA VAL A 334 0.24 18.80 2.65
C VAL A 334 0.92 18.30 1.38
N ILE A 335 2.14 18.77 1.14
CA ILE A 335 2.97 18.35 0.02
C ILE A 335 4.10 17.50 0.57
N ALA A 336 4.27 16.30 0.02
CA ALA A 336 5.41 15.41 0.26
C ALA A 336 6.27 15.34 -1.00
N ILE A 337 7.57 15.58 -0.84
CA ILE A 337 8.58 15.45 -1.91
C ILE A 337 9.52 14.34 -1.47
N SER A 338 9.46 13.20 -2.14
CA SER A 338 10.31 12.04 -1.84
C SER A 338 11.35 11.84 -2.94
N VAL A 339 12.58 11.53 -2.54
CA VAL A 339 13.69 11.23 -3.45
C VAL A 339 14.33 9.91 -3.07
N THR A 340 14.69 9.11 -4.07
CA THR A 340 15.50 7.91 -3.84
C THR A 340 16.90 8.29 -3.39
N GLY A 341 17.60 7.41 -2.68
CA GLY A 341 18.96 7.67 -2.22
C GLY A 341 20.02 7.81 -3.33
N TYR A 342 19.63 7.68 -4.61
CA TYR A 342 20.44 8.14 -5.73
C TYR A 342 20.77 9.65 -5.64
N HIS A 343 19.88 10.42 -5.00
CA HIS A 343 19.99 11.87 -4.81
C HIS A 343 20.70 12.29 -3.52
N PHE A 344 21.27 11.34 -2.78
CA PHE A 344 22.00 11.64 -1.54
C PHE A 344 23.14 12.64 -1.78
N TYR A 345 23.10 13.77 -1.08
CA TYR A 345 24.00 14.91 -1.22
C TYR A 345 24.03 15.54 -2.62
N LYS A 346 22.92 15.43 -3.37
CA LYS A 346 22.77 16.03 -4.71
C LYS A 346 21.58 16.99 -4.80
N THR A 347 20.80 17.12 -3.73
CA THR A 347 19.66 18.03 -3.72
C THR A 347 20.10 19.44 -3.31
N GLY A 348 19.35 20.45 -3.70
CA GLY A 348 19.51 21.82 -3.22
C GLY A 348 18.20 22.58 -3.22
N GLY A 349 18.07 23.60 -2.38
CA GLY A 349 16.84 24.36 -2.20
C GLY A 349 16.49 24.57 -0.73
N LEU A 350 15.29 25.09 -0.46
CA LEU A 350 14.77 25.29 0.90
C LEU A 350 14.64 23.99 1.72
N LEU A 351 14.56 22.83 1.07
CA LEU A 351 14.40 21.52 1.72
C LEU A 351 15.73 20.80 2.00
N GLY A 352 16.86 21.49 1.80
CA GLY A 352 18.18 21.01 2.21
C GLY A 352 18.90 20.14 1.16
N VAL A 353 20.08 19.64 1.55
CA VAL A 353 21.02 18.92 0.66
C VAL A 353 20.90 17.39 0.74
N TYR A 354 20.02 16.88 1.61
CA TYR A 354 19.75 15.46 1.79
C TYR A 354 21.04 14.65 2.05
N ASN A 355 21.65 14.85 3.21
CA ASN A 355 22.85 14.12 3.63
C ASN A 355 22.72 13.54 5.05
N ASN A 356 21.51 13.56 5.61
CA ASN A 356 21.18 13.14 6.96
C ASN A 356 21.86 14.00 8.04
N GLU A 357 22.14 15.28 7.76
CA GLU A 357 22.75 16.23 8.69
C GLU A 357 21.91 17.52 8.81
N PRO A 358 20.96 17.60 9.75
CA PRO A 358 20.07 18.76 9.89
C PRO A 358 20.77 20.08 10.19
N SER A 359 22.04 20.08 10.58
CA SER A 359 22.78 21.32 10.90
C SER A 359 23.25 22.09 9.68
N ASP A 360 23.34 21.46 8.50
CA ASP A 360 23.78 22.11 7.26
C ASP A 360 22.65 22.40 6.26
N ASP A 361 21.40 22.02 6.57
CA ASP A 361 20.19 22.27 5.77
C ASP A 361 19.95 23.74 5.37
N PHE A 362 20.63 24.70 6.01
CA PHE A 362 20.62 26.12 5.62
C PHE A 362 21.69 26.43 4.56
N GLN A 363 22.13 25.43 3.80
CA GLN A 363 23.08 25.59 2.72
C GLN A 363 22.51 26.50 1.62
N VAL A 364 23.25 27.55 1.28
CA VAL A 364 22.95 28.42 0.13
C VAL A 364 23.60 27.88 -1.14
N PRO A 365 23.20 28.32 -2.34
CA PRO A 365 23.86 27.95 -3.58
C PRO A 365 25.36 28.32 -3.57
N GLY A 366 26.21 27.50 -4.18
CA GLY A 366 27.65 27.75 -4.27
C GLY A 366 28.34 27.03 -5.42
N ASP A 367 29.67 27.10 -5.43
CA ASP A 367 30.51 26.64 -6.55
C ASP A 367 31.12 25.24 -6.33
N ASP A 368 30.68 24.51 -5.29
CA ASP A 368 31.15 23.14 -5.11
C ASP A 368 30.60 22.19 -6.19
N ARG A 369 31.06 20.94 -6.21
CA ARG A 369 30.70 19.97 -7.27
C ARG A 369 29.22 19.58 -7.28
N HIS A 370 28.46 19.93 -6.26
CA HIS A 370 27.03 19.67 -6.12
C HIS A 370 26.24 20.98 -6.01
N GLY A 371 26.86 22.14 -6.26
CA GLY A 371 26.20 23.44 -6.21
C GLY A 371 25.95 23.99 -4.80
N HIS A 372 26.66 23.49 -3.79
CA HIS A 372 26.50 23.84 -2.38
C HIS A 372 27.49 24.94 -1.95
N GLY A 373 27.02 25.89 -1.13
CA GLY A 373 27.76 27.07 -0.68
C GLY A 373 27.92 27.18 0.83
N ALA A 374 27.91 28.40 1.36
CA ALA A 374 27.98 28.64 2.80
C ALA A 374 26.67 28.23 3.51
N ILE A 375 26.70 28.11 4.84
CA ILE A 375 25.49 27.89 5.64
C ILE A 375 24.94 29.25 6.05
N ALA A 376 23.67 29.52 5.73
CA ALA A 376 22.97 30.71 6.15
C ALA A 376 22.69 30.69 7.66
N ASP A 377 22.66 31.88 8.26
CA ASP A 377 22.39 32.12 9.68
C ASP A 377 20.89 32.20 10.01
N SER A 378 20.02 32.36 9.01
CA SER A 378 18.57 32.55 9.17
C SER A 378 17.77 32.00 7.98
N ALA A 379 16.49 31.68 8.23
CA ALA A 379 15.57 31.22 7.19
C ALA A 379 15.33 32.30 6.11
N ASP A 380 15.34 33.58 6.49
CA ASP A 380 15.25 34.71 5.57
C ASP A 380 16.43 34.75 4.58
N ASN A 381 17.66 34.60 5.08
CA ASN A 381 18.86 34.60 4.23
C ASN A 381 18.91 33.36 3.34
N LEU A 382 18.52 32.20 3.87
CA LEU A 382 18.35 30.98 3.10
C LEU A 382 17.37 31.20 1.94
N ALA A 383 16.15 31.65 2.23
CA ALA A 383 15.12 31.82 1.21
C ALA A 383 15.47 32.91 0.19
N THR A 384 16.15 33.97 0.62
CA THR A 384 16.65 35.01 -0.29
C THR A 384 17.63 34.41 -1.30
N SER A 385 18.51 33.50 -0.88
CA SER A 385 19.47 32.85 -1.75
C SER A 385 18.86 31.90 -2.78
N TRP A 386 17.69 31.32 -2.46
CA TRP A 386 16.94 30.39 -3.32
C TRP A 386 15.76 31.05 -4.07
N ASN A 387 15.72 32.38 -4.14
CA ASN A 387 14.71 33.14 -4.89
C ASN A 387 15.05 33.16 -6.39
N VAL A 388 14.08 32.78 -7.24
CA VAL A 388 14.25 32.76 -8.70
C VAL A 388 13.61 33.96 -9.41
N SER A 389 12.99 34.87 -8.67
CA SER A 389 12.36 36.09 -9.20
C SER A 389 13.14 37.33 -8.74
N PRO A 390 14.18 37.77 -9.49
CA PRO A 390 15.02 38.91 -9.08
C PRO A 390 14.26 40.25 -9.08
N GLU A 391 13.22 40.39 -9.89
CA GLU A 391 12.32 41.54 -9.91
C GLU A 391 11.31 41.59 -8.75
N CYS A 392 11.16 40.48 -8.01
CA CYS A 392 10.29 40.43 -6.86
C CYS A 392 10.99 41.08 -5.65
N GLN A 393 10.51 42.26 -5.24
CA GLN A 393 10.99 42.93 -4.04
C GLN A 393 10.61 42.09 -2.82
N PHE A 394 11.56 41.29 -2.33
CA PHE A 394 11.43 40.50 -1.13
C PHE A 394 11.16 41.42 0.08
N SER A 395 10.01 41.25 0.73
CA SER A 395 9.58 42.04 1.90
C SER A 395 9.93 41.39 3.25
N GLY A 396 10.85 40.42 3.26
CA GLY A 396 11.17 39.62 4.44
C GLY A 396 10.24 38.41 4.62
N ASN A 397 10.58 37.52 5.55
CA ASN A 397 9.74 36.40 5.96
C ASN A 397 8.46 36.91 6.64
N ILE A 398 7.30 36.61 6.06
CA ILE A 398 5.97 36.93 6.60
C ILE A 398 5.32 35.74 7.31
N ALA A 399 6.09 34.70 7.64
CA ALA A 399 5.61 33.58 8.43
C ALA A 399 5.16 34.04 9.82
N ARG A 400 4.09 33.43 10.31
CA ARG A 400 3.54 33.69 11.63
C ARG A 400 4.25 32.81 12.64
N ALA A 401 4.66 33.40 13.76
CA ALA A 401 5.18 32.65 14.89
C ALA A 401 4.08 31.80 15.56
N PRO A 402 4.44 30.64 16.15
CA PRO A 402 3.52 29.85 16.95
C PRO A 402 3.07 30.68 18.15
N SER A 403 1.78 30.63 18.46
CA SER A 403 1.26 31.38 19.57
C SER A 403 1.38 30.61 20.88
N LYS A 404 1.59 31.35 21.97
CA LYS A 404 1.89 30.79 23.30
C LYS A 404 0.65 30.34 24.06
N VAL A 405 -0.55 30.54 23.52
CA VAL A 405 -1.79 30.12 24.18
C VAL A 405 -2.03 28.65 23.88
N PRO A 406 -2.17 27.78 24.89
CA PRO A 406 -2.46 26.38 24.64
C PRO A 406 -3.83 26.24 23.96
N VAL A 407 -3.84 25.66 22.76
CA VAL A 407 -5.06 25.18 22.10
C VAL A 407 -5.26 23.73 22.49
N SER A 408 -6.42 23.40 23.08
CA SER A 408 -6.69 22.05 23.62
C SER A 408 -6.36 20.95 22.62
N ASN A 409 -6.77 21.11 21.35
CA ASN A 409 -6.59 20.09 20.32
C ASN A 409 -5.11 19.85 20.00
N CYS A 410 -4.28 20.91 19.91
CA CYS A 410 -2.84 20.74 19.62
C CYS A 410 -2.11 20.01 20.75
N THR A 411 -2.42 20.36 22.00
CA THR A 411 -1.83 19.68 23.16
C THR A 411 -2.31 18.24 23.30
N GLU A 412 -3.57 17.97 22.94
CA GLU A 412 -4.13 16.62 22.91
C GLU A 412 -3.47 15.75 21.84
N LEU A 413 -3.16 16.32 20.67
CA LEU A 413 -2.55 15.59 19.56
C LEU A 413 -1.05 15.34 19.71
N PHE A 414 -0.28 16.27 20.24
CA PHE A 414 1.19 16.20 20.19
C PHE A 414 1.88 16.12 21.57
N ILE A 415 1.13 16.20 22.67
CA ILE A 415 1.67 16.12 24.05
C ILE A 415 1.00 15.00 24.85
N SER A 416 -0.31 14.82 24.71
CA SER A 416 -1.07 13.89 25.55
C SER A 416 -0.60 12.44 25.42
N GLY A 417 -0.49 11.76 26.56
CA GLY A 417 -0.25 10.31 26.62
C GLY A 417 -1.40 9.45 26.09
N ASN A 418 -2.55 10.05 25.79
CA ASN A 418 -3.70 9.42 25.14
C ASN A 418 -3.89 9.88 23.68
N SER A 419 -2.90 10.55 23.10
CA SER A 419 -2.97 11.00 21.71
C SER A 419 -3.16 9.83 20.73
N PRO A 420 -4.00 9.98 19.68
CA PRO A 420 -4.06 9.00 18.59
C PRO A 420 -2.74 8.86 17.82
N LEU A 421 -1.85 9.86 17.91
CA LEU A 421 -0.56 9.92 17.20
C LEU A 421 0.61 9.34 18.02
N LYS A 422 0.36 8.95 19.28
CA LYS A 422 1.39 8.60 20.26
C LYS A 422 2.35 7.51 19.82
N HIS A 423 1.87 6.51 19.06
CA HIS A 423 2.70 5.39 18.59
C HIS A 423 3.92 5.85 17.77
N CYS A 424 3.85 7.05 17.19
CA CYS A 424 4.93 7.61 16.38
C CYS A 424 5.84 8.59 17.15
N PHE A 425 5.47 9.02 18.37
CA PHE A 425 6.25 10.01 19.15
C PHE A 425 7.68 9.56 19.43
N TYR A 426 7.92 8.25 19.48
CA TYR A 426 9.26 7.68 19.68
C TYR A 426 10.12 7.62 18.41
N THR A 427 9.51 7.80 17.24
CA THR A 427 10.17 7.68 15.93
C THR A 427 10.33 9.03 15.26
N ILE A 428 9.35 9.93 15.42
CA ILE A 428 9.33 11.28 14.84
C ILE A 428 9.04 12.27 15.96
N ASP A 429 9.89 13.29 16.09
CA ASP A 429 9.72 14.35 17.07
C ASP A 429 8.39 15.10 16.84
N PRO A 430 7.45 15.09 17.80
CA PRO A 430 6.18 15.79 17.65
C PRO A 430 6.29 17.31 17.86
N VAL A 431 7.41 17.83 18.41
CA VAL A 431 7.54 19.25 18.78
C VAL A 431 7.41 20.20 17.60
N PRO A 432 8.04 19.98 16.42
CA PRO A 432 7.82 20.82 15.26
C PRO A 432 6.35 20.90 14.84
N TYR A 433 5.66 19.76 14.80
CA TYR A 433 4.25 19.67 14.41
C TYR A 433 3.31 20.33 15.43
N LEU A 434 3.65 20.27 16.72
CA LEU A 434 2.97 21.04 17.76
C LEU A 434 3.09 22.55 17.49
N HIS A 435 4.28 23.04 17.13
CA HIS A 435 4.46 24.46 16.81
C HIS A 435 3.65 24.87 15.58
N MET A 436 3.63 24.05 14.54
CA MET A 436 2.79 24.26 13.35
C MET A 436 1.31 24.38 13.73
N CYS A 437 0.82 23.50 14.60
CA CYS A 437 -0.55 23.52 15.10
C CYS A 437 -0.92 24.81 15.87
N LEU A 438 0.06 25.44 16.54
CA LEU A 438 -0.18 26.60 17.42
C LEU A 438 -0.21 27.96 16.68
N VAL A 439 -0.03 27.99 15.36
CA VAL A 439 0.06 29.25 14.59
C VAL A 439 -1.25 30.05 14.56
N ASP A 440 -2.41 29.44 14.29
CA ASP A 440 -3.71 30.13 14.25
C ASP A 440 -4.75 29.65 15.27
N HIS A 441 -4.84 30.35 16.39
CA HIS A 441 -5.85 30.10 17.43
C HIS A 441 -7.31 30.35 17.00
N ARG A 442 -7.53 31.04 15.88
CA ARG A 442 -8.87 31.38 15.38
C ARG A 442 -9.46 30.30 14.47
N SER A 443 -8.63 29.51 13.78
CA SER A 443 -9.06 28.43 12.90
C SER A 443 -8.69 27.05 13.46
N LYS A 444 -9.02 26.81 14.75
CA LYS A 444 -8.60 25.66 15.59
C LYS A 444 -8.58 24.27 14.93
N ALA A 445 -9.37 24.03 13.88
CA ALA A 445 -9.38 22.76 13.17
C ALA A 445 -8.39 22.72 12.00
N LYS A 446 -8.21 23.80 11.21
CA LYS A 446 -7.44 23.73 9.96
C LYS A 446 -5.98 23.41 10.24
N ASP A 447 -5.23 24.30 10.88
CA ASP A 447 -3.79 24.14 11.15
C ASP A 447 -3.49 22.84 11.92
N ALA A 448 -4.38 22.47 12.87
CA ALA A 448 -4.28 21.22 13.60
C ALA A 448 -4.36 19.99 12.68
N CYS A 449 -5.27 20.01 11.71
CA CYS A 449 -5.43 18.92 10.75
C CYS A 449 -4.31 18.90 9.70
N GLN A 450 -3.78 20.06 9.28
CA GLN A 450 -2.61 20.09 8.39
C GLN A 450 -1.40 19.47 9.09
N ALA A 451 -1.12 19.87 10.34
CA ALA A 451 -0.03 19.33 11.14
C ALA A 451 -0.22 17.83 11.42
N ALA A 452 -1.42 17.41 11.82
CA ALA A 452 -1.72 16.00 12.10
C ALA A 452 -1.63 15.11 10.85
N THR A 453 -2.05 15.61 9.69
CA THR A 453 -1.95 14.90 8.40
C THR A 453 -0.49 14.71 8.01
N ALA A 454 0.31 15.77 8.06
CA ALA A 454 1.73 15.69 7.76
C ALA A 454 2.48 14.76 8.72
N TYR A 455 2.13 14.78 10.01
CA TYR A 455 2.68 13.84 10.98
C TYR A 455 2.31 12.40 10.65
N THR A 456 1.03 12.15 10.33
CA THR A 456 0.53 10.82 9.95
C THR A 456 1.23 10.29 8.70
N GLU A 457 1.38 11.11 7.66
CA GLU A 457 2.10 10.72 6.43
C GLU A 457 3.58 10.40 6.73
N ALA A 458 4.24 11.19 7.58
CA ALA A 458 5.62 10.93 7.98
C ALA A 458 5.76 9.62 8.77
N CYS A 459 4.81 9.32 9.65
CA CYS A 459 4.77 8.07 10.42
C CYS A 459 4.52 6.86 9.52
N MET A 460 3.60 6.98 8.55
CA MET A 460 3.34 5.93 7.56
C MET A 460 4.58 5.65 6.70
N LYS A 461 5.36 6.68 6.33
CA LYS A 461 6.66 6.51 5.64
C LYS A 461 7.70 5.78 6.49
N ARG A 462 7.57 5.78 7.82
CA ARG A 462 8.38 4.94 8.73
C ARG A 462 7.75 3.56 9.02
N GLY A 463 6.65 3.24 8.32
CA GLY A 463 5.92 1.98 8.45
C GLY A 463 5.10 1.88 9.74
N ILE A 464 4.76 3.01 10.35
CA ILE A 464 3.92 3.08 11.55
C ILE A 464 2.52 3.55 11.10
N PRO A 465 1.56 2.63 10.89
CA PRO A 465 0.22 2.99 10.48
C PRO A 465 -0.51 3.67 11.64
N ILE A 466 -0.80 4.96 11.48
CA ILE A 466 -1.67 5.74 12.36
C ILE A 466 -2.75 6.42 11.52
N LYS A 467 -3.88 6.77 12.16
CA LYS A 467 -4.96 7.49 11.49
C LYS A 467 -4.95 8.96 11.87
N ILE A 468 -5.41 9.79 10.95
CA ILE A 468 -5.64 11.21 11.19
C ILE A 468 -6.76 11.36 12.25
N PRO A 469 -6.72 12.41 13.09
CA PRO A 469 -7.74 12.62 14.11
C PRO A 469 -9.14 12.76 13.53
N VAL A 470 -10.11 12.09 14.15
CA VAL A 470 -11.53 12.01 13.71
C VAL A 470 -12.16 13.38 13.41
N PHE A 471 -11.78 14.42 14.15
CA PHE A 471 -12.32 15.77 13.95
C PHE A 471 -11.81 16.48 12.68
N CYS A 472 -10.81 15.93 12.00
CA CYS A 472 -10.26 16.48 10.76
C CYS A 472 -11.02 16.05 9.51
N THR A 473 -11.77 14.96 9.63
CA THR A 473 -12.51 14.37 8.52
C THR A 473 -14.00 14.68 8.67
N HIS A 474 -14.60 15.24 7.63
CA HIS A 474 -16.03 15.50 7.59
C HIS A 474 -16.64 15.09 6.26
N CYS A 475 -17.59 14.17 6.30
CA CYS A 475 -18.41 13.83 5.15
C CYS A 475 -19.55 14.83 5.00
N THR A 476 -19.98 15.07 3.76
CA THR A 476 -21.13 15.95 3.48
C THR A 476 -22.21 15.20 2.73
N TYR A 477 -23.47 15.49 3.06
CA TYR A 477 -24.62 14.94 2.35
C TYR A 477 -25.73 15.96 2.15
N MET A 478 -26.49 15.81 1.06
CA MET A 478 -27.59 16.71 0.71
C MET A 478 -28.94 16.07 0.99
N THR A 479 -29.82 16.78 1.68
CA THR A 479 -31.22 16.36 1.90
C THR A 479 -32.14 16.86 0.78
N ASN A 480 -33.37 16.35 0.72
CA ASN A 480 -34.39 16.80 -0.24
C ASN A 480 -34.72 18.31 -0.15
N SER A 481 -34.48 18.94 1.00
CA SER A 481 -34.54 20.39 1.18
C SER A 481 -33.34 21.15 0.59
N LYS A 482 -32.43 20.47 -0.11
CA LYS A 482 -31.15 20.98 -0.64
C LYS A 482 -30.20 21.54 0.43
N ALA A 483 -30.44 21.21 1.70
CA ALA A 483 -29.53 21.57 2.78
C ALA A 483 -28.33 20.60 2.78
N VAL A 484 -27.11 21.14 2.83
CA VAL A 484 -25.89 20.36 3.02
C VAL A 484 -25.68 20.15 4.51
N LYS A 485 -25.66 18.89 4.94
CA LYS A 485 -25.33 18.48 6.31
C LYS A 485 -23.92 17.93 6.36
N LYS A 486 -23.26 18.10 7.51
CA LYS A 486 -21.93 17.56 7.79
C LYS A 486 -22.03 16.41 8.79
N LEU A 487 -21.21 15.39 8.60
CA LEU A 487 -21.07 14.23 9.47
C LEU A 487 -19.59 14.07 9.82
N GLU A 488 -19.27 14.04 11.11
CA GLU A 488 -17.91 13.75 11.57
C GLU A 488 -17.57 12.28 11.34
N GLU A 489 -16.29 11.96 11.19
CA GLU A 489 -15.85 10.58 11.09
C GLU A 489 -16.29 9.75 12.31
N GLY A 490 -16.59 8.46 12.08
CA GLY A 490 -17.12 7.54 13.09
C GLY A 490 -18.53 7.86 13.58
N LYS A 491 -19.18 8.92 13.06
CA LYS A 491 -20.61 9.13 13.22
C LYS A 491 -21.37 8.47 12.08
N SER A 492 -22.51 7.91 12.42
CA SER A 492 -23.44 7.29 11.49
C SER A 492 -24.76 8.06 11.42
N VAL A 493 -25.40 8.05 10.27
CA VAL A 493 -26.75 8.57 10.04
C VAL A 493 -27.60 7.54 9.32
N MET A 494 -28.86 7.42 9.72
CA MET A 494 -29.86 6.66 8.98
C MET A 494 -30.48 7.58 7.93
N LEU A 495 -30.45 7.16 6.67
CA LEU A 495 -31.05 7.89 5.56
C LEU A 495 -32.16 7.04 4.94
N SER A 496 -33.37 7.58 4.94
CA SER A 496 -34.47 7.00 4.17
C SER A 496 -34.51 7.59 2.75
N ARG A 497 -34.98 6.79 1.80
CA ARG A 497 -35.17 7.19 0.40
C ARG A 497 -36.02 8.46 0.24
N SER A 498 -36.96 8.71 1.17
CA SER A 498 -37.83 9.89 1.17
C SER A 498 -37.13 11.17 1.66
N GLU A 499 -35.96 11.07 2.28
CA GLU A 499 -35.23 12.19 2.86
C GLU A 499 -34.08 12.67 1.97
N VAL A 500 -33.62 11.83 1.05
CA VAL A 500 -32.50 12.10 0.14
C VAL A 500 -32.95 12.27 -1.30
N LEU A 501 -32.28 13.17 -2.02
CA LEU A 501 -32.56 13.45 -3.41
C LEU A 501 -32.13 12.27 -4.28
N GLN A 502 -33.11 11.68 -4.96
CA GLN A 502 -32.89 10.55 -5.87
C GLN A 502 -31.88 10.94 -6.94
N SER A 503 -30.77 10.21 -6.98
CA SER A 503 -29.66 10.51 -7.86
C SER A 503 -28.85 9.25 -8.17
N THR A 504 -27.98 9.33 -9.17
CA THR A 504 -27.23 8.17 -9.65
C THR A 504 -25.79 8.57 -9.97
N ASP A 505 -24.87 7.73 -9.53
CA ASP A 505 -23.45 7.85 -9.81
C ASP A 505 -23.06 6.72 -10.77
N VAL A 506 -22.58 7.11 -11.95
CA VAL A 506 -22.20 6.16 -12.99
C VAL A 506 -20.69 6.18 -13.17
N VAL A 507 -20.05 5.03 -13.00
CA VAL A 507 -18.62 4.86 -13.24
C VAL A 507 -18.43 4.07 -14.53
N ILE A 508 -17.70 4.66 -15.48
CA ILE A 508 -17.33 4.00 -16.73
C ILE A 508 -15.94 3.38 -16.55
N LEU A 509 -15.88 2.06 -16.57
CA LEU A 509 -14.65 1.29 -16.52
C LEU A 509 -14.24 0.95 -17.96
N MET A 510 -13.18 1.59 -18.46
CA MET A 510 -12.77 1.50 -19.86
C MET A 510 -11.41 0.80 -19.98
N GLU A 511 -11.36 -0.35 -20.62
CA GLU A 511 -10.06 -0.95 -20.96
C GLU A 511 -9.43 -0.13 -22.10
N ALA A 512 -8.22 0.39 -21.89
CA ALA A 512 -7.50 1.31 -22.77
C ALA A 512 -6.82 0.57 -23.95
N ARG A 513 -7.61 -0.22 -24.68
CA ARG A 513 -7.19 -1.00 -25.86
C ARG A 513 -7.96 -0.65 -27.12
N GLU A 514 -7.40 -0.96 -28.27
CA GLU A 514 -7.93 -0.64 -29.61
C GLU A 514 -9.40 -1.06 -29.79
N CYS A 515 -9.85 -2.14 -29.12
CA CYS A 515 -11.24 -2.61 -29.22
C CYS A 515 -12.29 -1.54 -28.83
N ASN A 516 -11.92 -0.60 -27.96
CA ASN A 516 -12.78 0.49 -27.47
C ASN A 516 -12.61 1.81 -28.24
N LYS A 517 -11.58 1.96 -29.09
CA LYS A 517 -11.27 3.21 -29.80
C LYS A 517 -12.41 3.74 -30.66
N GLU A 518 -13.12 2.86 -31.37
CA GLU A 518 -14.26 3.26 -32.20
C GLU A 518 -15.48 3.72 -31.39
N PHE A 519 -15.60 3.26 -30.14
CA PHE A 519 -16.64 3.68 -29.21
C PHE A 519 -16.33 5.07 -28.64
N SER A 520 -15.05 5.32 -28.38
CA SER A 520 -14.49 6.59 -27.88
C SER A 520 -14.61 7.77 -28.85
N ILE A 521 -15.14 7.58 -30.06
CA ILE A 521 -15.40 8.69 -30.99
C ILE A 521 -16.40 9.66 -30.35
N LYS A 522 -15.93 10.86 -30.02
CA LYS A 522 -16.67 11.99 -29.41
C LYS A 522 -18.15 12.08 -29.75
N LYS A 523 -18.52 12.05 -31.04
CA LYS A 523 -19.93 12.17 -31.48
C LYS A 523 -20.80 10.98 -31.07
N ARG A 524 -20.25 9.77 -31.03
CA ARG A 524 -20.97 8.53 -30.68
C ARG A 524 -21.18 8.46 -29.17
N LEU A 525 -20.11 8.60 -28.39
CA LEU A 525 -20.20 8.54 -26.93
C LEU A 525 -21.09 9.66 -26.38
N HIS A 526 -20.89 10.91 -26.80
CA HIS A 526 -21.74 12.01 -26.34
C HIS A 526 -23.22 11.74 -26.62
N LYS A 527 -23.57 11.24 -27.81
CA LYS A 527 -24.96 10.90 -28.12
C LYS A 527 -25.45 9.73 -27.27
N PHE A 528 -24.64 8.68 -27.09
CA PHE A 528 -24.99 7.54 -26.23
C PHE A 528 -25.28 7.99 -24.79
N ILE A 529 -24.34 8.70 -24.17
CA ILE A 529 -24.45 9.18 -22.80
C ILE A 529 -25.62 10.14 -22.65
N SER A 530 -25.81 11.10 -23.58
CA SER A 530 -26.95 12.03 -23.53
C SER A 530 -28.30 11.31 -23.51
N VAL A 531 -28.44 10.22 -24.29
CA VAL A 531 -29.68 9.42 -24.33
C VAL A 531 -29.84 8.62 -23.04
N VAL A 532 -28.75 8.04 -22.51
CA VAL A 532 -28.78 7.33 -21.22
C VAL A 532 -29.19 8.27 -20.09
N THR A 533 -28.62 9.47 -20.03
CA THR A 533 -28.97 10.51 -19.04
C THR A 533 -30.42 10.97 -19.19
N GLU A 534 -30.93 11.09 -20.42
CA GLU A 534 -32.34 11.43 -20.66
C GLU A 534 -33.28 10.36 -20.10
N GLU A 535 -32.99 9.08 -20.32
CA GLU A 535 -33.81 7.98 -19.81
C GLU A 535 -33.70 7.83 -18.28
N LEU A 536 -32.53 8.08 -17.68
CA LEU A 536 -32.36 8.15 -16.23
C LEU A 536 -33.19 9.29 -15.62
N THR A 537 -33.17 10.47 -16.24
CA THR A 537 -33.95 11.63 -15.81
C THR A 537 -35.46 11.33 -15.85
N LYS A 538 -35.94 10.68 -16.91
CA LYS A 538 -37.35 10.26 -17.04
C LYS A 538 -37.81 9.28 -15.97
N ASN A 539 -36.89 8.48 -15.41
CA ASN A 539 -37.17 7.50 -14.35
C ASN A 539 -36.91 8.05 -12.94
N GLY A 540 -36.78 9.37 -12.77
CA GLY A 540 -36.69 10.00 -11.46
C GLY A 540 -35.26 10.22 -10.94
N PHE A 541 -34.24 10.15 -11.80
CA PHE A 541 -32.84 10.45 -11.45
C PHE A 541 -32.34 11.73 -12.14
N PRO A 542 -32.78 12.93 -11.69
CA PRO A 542 -32.43 14.20 -12.34
C PRO A 542 -30.97 14.60 -12.16
N LEU A 543 -30.25 14.03 -11.18
CA LEU A 543 -28.86 14.35 -10.88
C LEU A 543 -27.96 13.15 -11.14
N THR A 544 -27.60 12.97 -12.42
CA THR A 544 -26.65 11.94 -12.87
C THR A 544 -25.28 12.57 -13.07
N ARG A 545 -24.24 11.99 -12.45
CA ARG A 545 -22.83 12.36 -12.72
C ARG A 545 -22.03 11.13 -13.13
N PHE A 546 -20.97 11.36 -13.90
CA PHE A 546 -20.16 10.31 -14.50
C PHE A 546 -18.69 10.44 -14.07
N ALA A 547 -18.06 9.32 -13.74
CA ALA A 547 -16.61 9.21 -13.62
C ALA A 547 -16.08 8.22 -14.66
N VAL A 548 -14.83 8.39 -15.08
CA VAL A 548 -14.16 7.48 -16.01
C VAL A 548 -12.90 6.95 -15.36
N ILE A 549 -12.76 5.63 -15.37
CA ILE A 549 -11.53 4.94 -14.96
C ILE A 549 -11.03 4.15 -16.16
N ALA A 550 -9.78 4.40 -16.54
CA ALA A 550 -9.10 3.70 -17.61
C ALA A 550 -8.06 2.74 -17.02
N TYR A 551 -7.90 1.56 -17.63
CA TYR A 551 -6.99 0.51 -17.15
C TYR A 551 -6.56 -0.40 -18.32
N GLY A 552 -5.54 -1.25 -18.12
CA GLY A 552 -5.14 -2.27 -19.09
C GLY A 552 -4.47 -1.74 -20.37
N GLY A 553 -4.03 -0.48 -20.36
CA GLY A 553 -3.31 0.21 -21.44
C GLY A 553 -1.80 0.28 -21.21
N ARG A 554 -1.17 1.37 -21.63
CA ARG A 554 0.28 1.65 -21.44
C ARG A 554 0.50 2.89 -20.56
N GLY A 555 1.70 2.99 -19.98
CA GLY A 555 2.08 4.08 -19.07
C GLY A 555 1.11 4.16 -17.88
N VAL A 556 0.58 5.35 -17.59
CA VAL A 556 -0.40 5.60 -16.52
C VAL A 556 -1.67 4.75 -16.60
N PHE A 557 -2.04 4.24 -17.78
CA PHE A 557 -3.23 3.42 -17.97
C PHE A 557 -2.95 1.92 -17.81
N LYS A 558 -1.70 1.53 -17.50
CA LYS A 558 -1.38 0.14 -17.20
C LYS A 558 -2.22 -0.32 -16.00
N ASP A 559 -2.15 0.47 -14.92
CA ASP A 559 -2.93 0.28 -13.70
C ASP A 559 -4.19 1.17 -13.75
N PRO A 560 -5.24 0.87 -12.96
CA PRO A 560 -6.47 1.66 -12.98
C PRO A 560 -6.24 3.10 -12.51
N THR A 561 -6.69 4.07 -13.31
CA THR A 561 -6.56 5.50 -12.99
C THR A 561 -7.80 6.29 -13.41
N PHE A 562 -8.14 7.34 -12.65
CA PHE A 562 -9.19 8.28 -13.03
C PHE A 562 -8.77 9.14 -14.21
N VAL A 563 -9.73 9.44 -15.09
CA VAL A 563 -9.60 10.44 -16.15
C VAL A 563 -10.43 11.66 -15.78
N THR A 564 -9.77 12.79 -15.56
CA THR A 564 -10.42 14.03 -15.16
C THR A 564 -11.00 14.78 -16.35
N VAL A 565 -12.07 15.53 -16.08
CA VAL A 565 -12.64 16.51 -17.01
C VAL A 565 -12.91 17.78 -16.26
N ASP A 566 -12.45 18.91 -16.82
CA ASP A 566 -12.46 20.21 -16.16
C ASP A 566 -11.77 20.15 -14.78
N ASN A 567 -10.72 19.34 -14.66
CA ASN A 567 -9.97 19.08 -13.42
C ASN A 567 -10.83 18.46 -12.30
N GLN A 568 -11.87 17.70 -12.63
CA GLN A 568 -12.72 16.98 -11.67
C GLN A 568 -12.81 15.49 -12.05
N ILE A 569 -12.91 14.61 -11.03
CA ILE A 569 -13.11 13.17 -11.24
C ILE A 569 -14.52 12.88 -11.76
N PHE A 570 -15.52 13.53 -11.18
CA PHE A 570 -16.90 13.47 -11.64
C PHE A 570 -17.21 14.65 -12.56
N THR A 571 -17.94 14.35 -13.64
CA THR A 571 -18.36 15.34 -14.64
C THR A 571 -19.79 15.07 -15.11
N ASP A 572 -20.36 16.03 -15.83
CA ASP A 572 -21.69 15.94 -16.40
C ASP A 572 -21.68 15.20 -17.75
N SER A 573 -22.87 14.71 -18.16
CA SER A 573 -23.08 14.05 -19.45
C SER A 573 -22.60 14.85 -20.67
N SER A 574 -22.61 16.18 -20.59
CA SER A 574 -22.30 17.10 -21.68
C SER A 574 -20.80 17.21 -21.96
N THR A 575 -19.96 17.01 -20.95
CA THR A 575 -18.49 17.19 -21.00
C THR A 575 -17.74 15.86 -20.96
N LEU A 576 -18.39 14.77 -20.54
CA LEU A 576 -17.80 13.43 -20.40
C LEU A 576 -17.03 12.91 -21.62
N TYR A 577 -17.45 13.26 -22.84
CA TYR A 577 -16.73 12.81 -24.04
C TYR A 577 -15.27 13.30 -24.08
N ARG A 578 -14.95 14.41 -23.39
CA ARG A 578 -13.58 14.94 -23.32
C ARG A 578 -12.63 13.97 -22.62
N ALA A 579 -13.13 13.20 -21.64
CA ALA A 579 -12.34 12.16 -20.98
C ALA A 579 -11.78 11.14 -21.98
N MET A 580 -12.58 10.76 -22.99
CA MET A 580 -12.13 9.78 -23.98
C MET A 580 -11.05 10.29 -24.91
N ASP A 581 -11.03 11.61 -25.18
CA ASP A 581 -10.01 12.22 -26.03
C ASP A 581 -8.61 12.14 -25.37
N HIS A 582 -8.55 11.88 -24.04
CA HIS A 582 -7.33 11.77 -23.25
C HIS A 582 -6.84 10.33 -23.03
N ILE A 583 -7.65 9.31 -23.37
CA ILE A 583 -7.25 7.90 -23.20
C ILE A 583 -6.46 7.45 -24.43
N GLU A 584 -5.26 6.94 -24.21
CA GLU A 584 -4.45 6.33 -25.26
C GLU A 584 -4.85 4.86 -25.44
N PHE A 585 -5.58 4.57 -26.53
CA PHE A 585 -5.96 3.20 -26.89
C PHE A 585 -4.83 2.53 -27.66
N THR A 586 -4.30 1.44 -27.13
CA THR A 586 -3.13 0.74 -27.69
C THR A 586 -3.49 -0.59 -28.34
N GLU A 587 -2.70 -1.01 -29.33
CA GLU A 587 -2.82 -2.32 -29.98
C GLU A 587 -2.22 -3.44 -29.11
N GLU A 588 -2.79 -4.64 -29.22
CA GLU A 588 -2.33 -5.84 -28.51
C GLU A 588 -0.91 -6.23 -28.92
N THR A 589 0.08 -5.84 -28.13
CA THR A 589 1.46 -6.32 -28.31
C THR A 589 1.83 -7.29 -27.20
N GLY A 590 1.40 -8.55 -27.32
CA GLY A 590 1.94 -9.68 -26.55
C GLY A 590 1.96 -9.56 -25.03
N GLY A 591 1.11 -8.70 -24.45
CA GLY A 591 1.00 -8.48 -23.01
C GLY A 591 -0.07 -9.35 -22.36
N PHE A 592 0.05 -9.55 -21.05
CA PHE A 592 -0.95 -10.25 -20.24
C PHE A 592 -2.34 -9.56 -20.34
N PRO A 593 -3.44 -10.31 -20.16
CA PRO A 593 -4.79 -9.74 -20.04
C PRO A 593 -4.83 -8.65 -18.96
N ALA A 594 -5.68 -7.64 -19.16
CA ALA A 594 -5.87 -6.59 -18.16
C ALA A 594 -6.65 -7.14 -16.95
N ASP A 595 -6.25 -6.72 -15.74
CA ASP A 595 -6.97 -7.06 -14.52
C ASP A 595 -8.21 -6.15 -14.36
N ALA A 596 -9.36 -6.66 -14.77
CA ALA A 596 -10.63 -5.97 -14.63
C ALA A 596 -11.11 -5.89 -13.17
N PHE A 597 -10.70 -6.84 -12.33
CA PHE A 597 -11.08 -6.88 -10.91
C PHE A 597 -10.34 -5.81 -10.13
N GLU A 598 -9.07 -5.58 -10.44
CA GLU A 598 -8.31 -4.45 -9.90
C GLU A 598 -9.00 -3.11 -10.23
N ALA A 599 -9.48 -2.93 -11.47
CA ALA A 599 -10.20 -1.72 -11.86
C ALA A 599 -11.52 -1.52 -11.11
N MET A 600 -12.28 -2.59 -10.88
CA MET A 600 -13.52 -2.54 -10.10
C MET A 600 -13.24 -2.24 -8.61
N THR A 601 -12.22 -2.86 -8.03
CA THR A 601 -11.81 -2.59 -6.65
C THR A 601 -11.27 -1.19 -6.48
N PHE A 602 -10.47 -0.70 -7.43
CA PHE A 602 -10.00 0.68 -7.46
C PHE A 602 -11.18 1.65 -7.49
N ALA A 603 -12.20 1.39 -8.32
CA ALA A 603 -13.41 2.20 -8.37
C ALA A 603 -14.18 2.18 -7.04
N ALA A 604 -14.33 1.02 -6.41
CA ALA A 604 -15.02 0.87 -5.13
C ALA A 604 -14.29 1.60 -3.99
N ALA A 605 -12.96 1.53 -3.95
CA ALA A 605 -12.15 2.12 -2.89
C ALA A 605 -11.90 3.63 -3.09
N ASN A 606 -11.74 4.08 -4.34
CA ASN A 606 -11.25 5.43 -4.63
C ASN A 606 -12.32 6.42 -5.12
N THR A 607 -13.55 5.98 -5.34
CA THR A 607 -14.63 6.86 -5.79
C THR A 607 -15.44 7.38 -4.60
N ASP A 608 -15.56 8.70 -4.47
CA ASP A 608 -16.42 9.35 -3.47
C ASP A 608 -17.89 9.32 -3.93
N PHE A 609 -18.59 8.22 -3.64
CA PHE A 609 -20.01 8.06 -3.96
C PHE A 609 -20.89 8.93 -3.07
N ARG A 610 -21.93 9.53 -3.67
CA ARG A 610 -22.97 10.22 -2.90
C ARG A 610 -23.74 9.21 -2.04
N PRO A 611 -24.29 9.62 -0.89
CA PRO A 611 -25.10 8.74 -0.06
C PRO A 611 -26.48 8.53 -0.68
N SER A 612 -27.09 7.37 -0.46
CA SER A 612 -28.45 7.05 -0.94
C SER A 612 -28.62 7.20 -2.46
N VAL A 613 -27.57 6.93 -3.22
CA VAL A 613 -27.60 6.92 -4.68
C VAL A 613 -27.59 5.50 -5.22
N SER A 614 -28.11 5.34 -6.44
CA SER A 614 -27.82 4.15 -7.22
C SER A 614 -26.41 4.24 -7.80
N VAL A 615 -25.58 3.25 -7.52
CA VAL A 615 -24.22 3.15 -8.07
C VAL A 615 -24.24 2.17 -9.23
N THR A 616 -23.81 2.63 -10.40
CA THR A 616 -23.83 1.84 -11.63
C THR A 616 -22.46 1.79 -12.26
N TYR A 617 -21.94 0.60 -12.56
CA TYR A 617 -20.72 0.42 -13.33
C TYR A 617 -21.07 0.09 -14.77
N LEU A 618 -20.53 0.84 -15.72
CA LEU A 618 -20.57 0.54 -17.15
C LEU A 618 -19.17 0.08 -17.56
N HIS A 619 -18.98 -1.22 -17.64
CA HIS A 619 -17.69 -1.85 -17.91
C HIS A 619 -17.54 -2.24 -19.37
N PHE A 620 -16.46 -1.76 -19.99
CA PHE A 620 -16.10 -1.99 -21.39
C PHE A 620 -14.79 -2.79 -21.48
N PRO A 621 -14.81 -4.09 -21.15
CA PRO A 621 -13.64 -4.95 -21.28
C PRO A 621 -13.35 -5.28 -22.76
N CYS A 622 -12.07 -5.37 -23.08
CA CYS A 622 -11.54 -6.00 -24.29
C CYS A 622 -11.03 -7.43 -24.00
N SER A 623 -10.54 -7.66 -22.78
CA SER A 623 -10.02 -8.96 -22.33
C SER A 623 -11.05 -9.72 -21.49
N ALA A 624 -11.05 -11.06 -21.57
CA ALA A 624 -11.89 -11.89 -20.72
C ALA A 624 -11.40 -11.84 -19.26
N CYS A 625 -12.35 -11.83 -18.31
CA CYS A 625 -12.01 -11.86 -16.88
C CYS A 625 -11.68 -13.30 -16.45
N ASP A 626 -10.43 -13.69 -16.62
CA ASP A 626 -9.89 -15.01 -16.31
C ASP A 626 -9.18 -15.01 -14.93
N PRO A 627 -9.53 -15.93 -14.02
CA PRO A 627 -9.01 -15.95 -12.64
C PRO A 627 -7.49 -16.05 -12.55
N HIS A 628 -6.80 -16.59 -13.57
CA HIS A 628 -5.34 -16.69 -13.57
C HIS A 628 -4.65 -15.33 -13.67
N TYR A 629 -5.36 -14.32 -14.17
CA TYR A 629 -4.84 -12.96 -14.37
C TYR A 629 -5.54 -11.91 -13.52
N MET A 630 -6.42 -12.32 -12.60
CA MET A 630 -7.08 -11.43 -11.65
C MET A 630 -6.39 -11.55 -10.29
N MET A 631 -6.00 -10.44 -9.68
CA MET A 631 -5.38 -10.43 -8.35
C MET A 631 -6.37 -10.75 -7.22
N ILE A 632 -7.66 -10.60 -7.48
CA ILE A 632 -8.74 -10.78 -6.50
C ILE A 632 -9.58 -11.98 -6.89
N SER A 633 -10.06 -12.75 -5.91
CA SER A 633 -10.92 -13.89 -6.18
C SER A 633 -12.31 -13.44 -6.64
N TYR A 634 -13.02 -14.34 -7.35
CA TYR A 634 -14.40 -14.08 -7.76
C TYR A 634 -15.32 -13.75 -6.57
N SER A 635 -15.20 -14.52 -5.48
CA SER A 635 -16.01 -14.36 -4.28
C SER A 635 -15.78 -13.00 -3.64
N ASP A 636 -14.51 -12.60 -3.49
CA ASP A 636 -14.17 -11.31 -2.88
C ASP A 636 -14.70 -10.15 -3.73
N MET A 637 -14.54 -10.23 -5.05
CA MET A 637 -15.08 -9.23 -5.97
C MET A 637 -16.60 -9.14 -5.89
N TYR A 638 -17.29 -10.28 -5.87
CA TYR A 638 -18.74 -10.32 -5.70
C TYR A 638 -19.18 -9.67 -4.38
N HIS A 639 -18.49 -9.95 -3.28
CA HIS A 639 -18.75 -9.33 -1.98
C HIS A 639 -18.52 -7.82 -2.01
N ILE A 640 -17.44 -7.34 -2.64
CA ILE A 640 -17.16 -5.90 -2.78
C ILE A 640 -18.30 -5.20 -3.52
N LEU A 641 -18.78 -5.76 -4.64
CA LEU A 641 -19.86 -5.19 -5.44
C LEU A 641 -21.20 -5.21 -4.69
N LEU A 642 -21.47 -6.25 -3.90
CA LEU A 642 -22.66 -6.34 -3.05
C LEU A 642 -22.63 -5.31 -1.91
N GLU A 643 -21.52 -5.23 -1.18
CA GLU A 643 -21.35 -4.27 -0.07
C GLU A 643 -21.51 -2.82 -0.52
N THR A 644 -20.99 -2.51 -1.71
CA THR A 644 -21.08 -1.18 -2.31
C THR A 644 -22.40 -0.95 -3.06
N SER A 645 -23.30 -1.93 -3.08
CA SER A 645 -24.58 -1.90 -3.82
C SER A 645 -24.41 -1.50 -5.29
N VAL A 646 -23.30 -1.94 -5.91
CA VAL A 646 -22.99 -1.65 -7.32
C VAL A 646 -23.78 -2.56 -8.23
N THR A 647 -24.47 -1.97 -9.20
CA THR A 647 -25.03 -2.71 -10.34
C THR A 647 -24.05 -2.70 -11.50
N LEU A 648 -23.45 -3.85 -11.81
CA LEU A 648 -22.45 -4.00 -12.88
C LEU A 648 -23.12 -4.32 -14.23
N HIS A 649 -23.00 -3.41 -15.20
CA HIS A 649 -23.33 -3.67 -16.59
C HIS A 649 -22.06 -3.83 -17.43
N VAL A 650 -21.98 -4.90 -18.21
CA VAL A 650 -20.78 -5.25 -18.99
C VAL A 650 -21.10 -5.20 -20.48
N PHE A 651 -20.22 -4.60 -21.26
CA PHE A 651 -20.33 -4.50 -22.70
C PHE A 651 -19.37 -5.50 -23.36
N THR A 652 -19.89 -6.60 -23.90
CA THR A 652 -19.06 -7.51 -24.71
C THR A 652 -18.65 -6.83 -26.02
N PRO A 653 -17.35 -6.92 -26.39
CA PRO A 653 -16.88 -6.45 -27.70
C PRO A 653 -17.43 -7.31 -28.85
N GLY A 654 -17.79 -8.56 -28.56
CA GLY A 654 -18.27 -9.57 -29.51
C GLY A 654 -19.78 -9.60 -29.73
N HIS A 655 -20.21 -10.68 -30.37
CA HIS A 655 -21.60 -11.01 -30.64
C HIS A 655 -22.15 -11.99 -29.61
N PHE A 656 -23.45 -11.93 -29.33
CA PHE A 656 -24.10 -13.00 -28.60
C PHE A 656 -24.26 -14.25 -29.47
N ASN A 657 -23.77 -15.38 -28.98
CA ASN A 657 -23.97 -16.68 -29.62
C ASN A 657 -25.42 -17.16 -29.37
N ILE A 658 -26.16 -17.35 -30.47
CA ILE A 658 -27.54 -17.86 -30.42
C ILE A 658 -27.49 -19.37 -30.68
N ALA A 659 -27.99 -20.18 -29.74
CA ALA A 659 -27.97 -21.64 -29.85
C ALA A 659 -28.79 -22.19 -31.03
N LYS A 660 -29.68 -21.39 -31.62
CA LYS A 660 -30.47 -21.74 -32.81
C LYS A 660 -30.26 -20.73 -33.95
N GLN A 661 -29.79 -21.20 -35.10
CA GLN A 661 -29.41 -20.38 -36.28
C GLN A 661 -30.55 -19.54 -36.91
N ASN A 662 -31.81 -19.70 -36.50
CA ASN A 662 -32.97 -19.09 -37.16
C ASN A 662 -33.49 -17.78 -36.55
N VAL A 663 -32.82 -17.19 -35.55
CA VAL A 663 -33.31 -15.98 -34.88
C VAL A 663 -32.70 -14.72 -35.50
N LYS A 664 -33.40 -14.11 -36.47
CA LYS A 664 -33.04 -12.80 -37.08
C LYS A 664 -33.35 -11.57 -36.19
N LYS A 665 -33.42 -11.72 -34.86
CA LYS A 665 -33.72 -10.60 -33.95
C LYS A 665 -32.41 -9.86 -33.62
N LYS A 666 -32.40 -8.54 -33.81
CA LYS A 666 -31.30 -7.67 -33.37
C LYS A 666 -31.35 -7.55 -31.84
N LEU A 667 -30.44 -8.25 -31.20
CA LEU A 667 -30.25 -8.30 -29.75
C LEU A 667 -29.35 -7.13 -29.32
N PHE A 668 -29.71 -6.48 -28.21
CA PHE A 668 -28.93 -5.38 -27.64
C PHE A 668 -28.32 -5.73 -26.28
N GLY A 669 -28.96 -6.64 -25.54
CA GLY A 669 -28.40 -7.17 -24.30
C GLY A 669 -29.26 -8.26 -23.70
N MET A 670 -28.83 -8.79 -22.57
CA MET A 670 -29.55 -9.77 -21.77
C MET A 670 -29.16 -9.68 -20.30
N ASP A 671 -30.09 -10.04 -19.42
CA ASP A 671 -29.84 -10.17 -17.99
C ASP A 671 -30.19 -11.58 -17.51
N ARG A 672 -30.50 -11.79 -16.22
CA ARG A 672 -30.87 -13.12 -15.71
C ARG A 672 -32.18 -13.64 -16.31
N GLU A 673 -33.15 -12.76 -16.55
CA GLU A 673 -34.55 -13.13 -16.79
C GLU A 673 -34.98 -12.93 -18.25
N THR A 674 -34.47 -11.89 -18.90
CA THR A 674 -34.96 -11.41 -20.18
C THR A 674 -33.84 -11.04 -21.15
N ALA A 675 -34.17 -11.04 -22.44
CA ALA A 675 -33.31 -10.57 -23.51
C ALA A 675 -33.90 -9.29 -24.13
N TYR A 676 -33.07 -8.28 -24.34
CA TYR A 676 -33.48 -6.96 -24.82
C TYR A 676 -33.17 -6.78 -26.29
N THR A 677 -34.14 -6.30 -27.06
CA THR A 677 -34.04 -6.17 -28.51
C THR A 677 -34.34 -4.74 -28.95
N VAL A 678 -34.27 -4.49 -30.26
CA VAL A 678 -34.70 -3.22 -30.86
C VAL A 678 -36.15 -2.82 -30.51
N LYS A 679 -37.02 -3.78 -30.17
CA LYS A 679 -38.41 -3.48 -29.78
C LYS A 679 -38.48 -2.67 -28.49
N ASP A 680 -37.57 -2.94 -27.56
CA ASP A 680 -37.51 -2.30 -26.24
C ASP A 680 -37.09 -0.82 -26.31
N ALA A 681 -36.60 -0.37 -27.47
CA ALA A 681 -36.33 1.04 -27.74
C ALA A 681 -37.62 1.87 -27.87
N ARG A 682 -38.80 1.24 -27.96
CA ARG A 682 -40.10 1.90 -28.12
C ARG A 682 -41.09 1.36 -27.09
N GLY A 683 -41.90 2.23 -26.48
CA GLY A 683 -42.90 1.82 -25.48
C GLY A 683 -42.28 1.51 -24.12
N SER A 684 -42.86 0.57 -23.36
CA SER A 684 -42.31 0.13 -22.07
C SER A 684 -41.25 -0.96 -22.24
N LEU A 685 -40.24 -0.97 -21.36
CA LEU A 685 -39.24 -2.04 -21.29
C LEU A 685 -39.94 -3.33 -20.85
N ARG A 686 -39.95 -4.37 -21.70
CA ARG A 686 -40.59 -5.66 -21.38
C ARG A 686 -39.61 -6.82 -21.42
N GLY A 687 -38.65 -6.78 -22.35
CA GLY A 687 -37.76 -7.90 -22.60
C GLY A 687 -38.48 -9.13 -23.18
N ASP A 688 -37.69 -10.10 -23.64
CA ASP A 688 -38.16 -11.36 -24.22
C ASP A 688 -37.58 -12.55 -23.43
N PRO A 689 -38.33 -13.16 -22.48
CA PRO A 689 -37.85 -14.27 -21.67
C PRO A 689 -37.69 -15.57 -22.47
N VAL A 690 -38.44 -15.72 -23.57
CA VAL A 690 -38.32 -16.90 -24.45
C VAL A 690 -37.01 -16.83 -25.24
N LEU A 691 -36.65 -15.64 -25.72
CA LEU A 691 -35.37 -15.40 -26.36
C LEU A 691 -34.21 -15.58 -25.38
N ARG A 692 -34.36 -15.13 -24.12
CA ARG A 692 -33.33 -15.31 -23.09
C ARG A 692 -32.91 -16.75 -22.88
N ARG A 693 -33.86 -17.69 -22.89
CA ARG A 693 -33.60 -19.14 -22.74
C ARG A 693 -32.82 -19.76 -23.91
N GLN A 694 -32.68 -19.03 -25.03
CA GLN A 694 -31.98 -19.49 -26.23
C GLN A 694 -30.57 -18.88 -26.37
N LEU A 695 -30.19 -17.99 -25.44
CA LEU A 695 -28.92 -17.29 -25.45
C LEU A 695 -28.00 -17.86 -24.38
N ASN A 696 -26.74 -18.07 -24.76
CA ASN A 696 -25.67 -18.39 -23.83
C ASN A 696 -24.98 -17.09 -23.40
N ALA A 697 -24.55 -17.05 -22.13
CA ALA A 697 -23.63 -16.02 -21.68
C ALA A 697 -22.34 -16.08 -22.51
N PRO A 698 -21.80 -14.94 -22.98
CA PRO A 698 -20.56 -14.91 -23.78
C PRO A 698 -19.35 -15.14 -22.86
N LYS A 699 -19.21 -16.38 -22.37
CA LYS A 699 -18.13 -16.77 -21.45
C LYS A 699 -16.75 -16.65 -22.10
N ASP A 700 -16.66 -16.91 -23.41
CA ASP A 700 -15.40 -16.82 -24.15
C ASP A 700 -14.87 -15.38 -24.21
N ASP A 701 -15.76 -14.39 -24.38
CA ASP A 701 -15.37 -12.98 -24.50
C ASP A 701 -15.20 -12.28 -23.14
N LEU A 702 -15.99 -12.68 -22.13
CA LEU A 702 -16.09 -11.94 -20.86
C LEU A 702 -15.59 -12.71 -19.64
N GLY A 703 -15.38 -14.02 -19.72
CA GLY A 703 -15.02 -14.85 -18.58
C GLY A 703 -15.98 -14.67 -17.39
N TYR A 704 -15.42 -14.47 -16.19
CA TYR A 704 -16.19 -14.24 -14.97
C TYR A 704 -16.96 -12.93 -14.91
N CYS A 705 -16.61 -11.92 -15.71
CA CYS A 705 -17.35 -10.65 -15.73
C CYS A 705 -18.78 -10.83 -16.24
N ALA A 706 -19.04 -11.84 -17.09
CA ALA A 706 -20.41 -12.18 -17.47
C ALA A 706 -21.25 -12.71 -16.29
N ALA A 707 -20.65 -13.52 -15.42
CA ALA A 707 -21.33 -14.06 -14.25
C ALA A 707 -21.60 -12.96 -13.22
N LEU A 708 -20.57 -12.15 -12.89
CA LEU A 708 -20.71 -11.01 -11.99
C LEU A 708 -21.81 -10.05 -12.43
N ALA A 709 -21.85 -9.68 -13.71
CA ALA A 709 -22.88 -8.80 -14.25
C ALA A 709 -24.30 -9.35 -14.07
N ILE A 710 -24.50 -10.67 -14.10
CA ILE A 710 -25.82 -11.28 -13.91
C ILE A 710 -26.15 -11.36 -12.41
N GLU A 711 -25.17 -11.67 -11.57
CA GLU A 711 -25.35 -11.85 -10.13
C GLU A 711 -25.54 -10.53 -9.37
N THR A 712 -24.94 -9.43 -9.82
CA THR A 712 -25.19 -8.08 -9.29
C THR A 712 -26.47 -7.45 -9.85
N ASN A 713 -27.43 -8.26 -10.32
CA ASN A 713 -28.66 -7.83 -11.01
C ASN A 713 -28.42 -6.91 -12.23
N GLY A 714 -27.23 -6.96 -12.83
CA GLY A 714 -26.82 -6.12 -13.93
C GLY A 714 -27.28 -6.64 -15.30
N THR A 715 -26.54 -6.32 -16.34
CA THR A 715 -26.90 -6.68 -17.74
C THR A 715 -25.67 -6.76 -18.61
N ILE A 716 -25.65 -7.74 -19.50
CA ILE A 716 -24.63 -7.87 -20.53
C ILE A 716 -25.19 -7.23 -21.81
N PHE A 717 -24.49 -6.23 -22.35
CA PHE A 717 -24.82 -5.56 -23.59
C PHE A 717 -23.82 -5.91 -24.69
N THR A 718 -24.20 -5.79 -25.96
CA THR A 718 -23.25 -5.91 -27.08
C THR A 718 -22.78 -4.54 -27.55
N ALA A 719 -21.48 -4.25 -27.42
CA ALA A 719 -20.90 -2.98 -27.87
C ALA A 719 -20.92 -2.83 -29.41
N GLN A 720 -21.06 -3.95 -30.13
CA GLN A 720 -20.88 -3.99 -31.58
C GLN A 720 -21.89 -3.11 -32.34
N HIS A 721 -23.12 -2.98 -31.83
CA HIS A 721 -24.11 -2.12 -32.46
C HIS A 721 -23.85 -0.62 -32.26
N MET A 722 -22.95 -0.24 -31.34
CA MET A 722 -22.48 1.13 -31.17
C MET A 722 -21.39 1.51 -32.17
N LYS A 723 -20.63 0.52 -32.67
CA LYS A 723 -19.64 0.70 -33.76
C LYS A 723 -20.29 0.96 -35.13
N SER A 724 -21.60 0.72 -35.25
CA SER A 724 -22.37 0.93 -36.49
C SER A 724 -22.38 2.38 -36.95
N ASN A 725 -22.11 2.62 -38.24
CA ASN A 725 -22.25 3.95 -38.86
C ASN A 725 -23.72 4.42 -38.95
N LYS A 726 -24.69 3.56 -38.64
CA LYS A 726 -26.13 3.89 -38.68
C LYS A 726 -26.55 4.62 -37.40
N LYS A 727 -26.58 5.95 -37.40
CA LYS A 727 -26.99 6.81 -36.26
C LYS A 727 -28.27 6.34 -35.54
N LYS A 728 -29.31 5.99 -36.31
CA LYS A 728 -30.59 5.49 -35.76
C LYS A 728 -30.46 4.17 -34.99
N GLN A 729 -29.43 3.36 -35.27
CA GLN A 729 -29.19 2.11 -34.55
C GLN A 729 -28.51 2.37 -33.21
N VAL A 730 -27.49 3.24 -33.20
CA VAL A 730 -26.81 3.68 -31.97
C VAL A 730 -27.80 4.33 -31.02
N GLU A 731 -28.68 5.19 -31.53
CA GLU A 731 -29.73 5.83 -30.72
C GLU A 731 -30.70 4.82 -30.10
N LYS A 732 -31.20 3.85 -30.88
CA LYS A 732 -32.07 2.80 -30.34
C LYS A 732 -31.38 1.92 -29.30
N MET A 733 -30.10 1.62 -29.51
CA MET A 733 -29.32 0.88 -28.52
C MET A 733 -29.14 1.69 -27.24
N ALA A 734 -28.76 2.96 -27.36
CA ALA A 734 -28.63 3.88 -26.22
C ALA A 734 -29.94 4.02 -25.45
N MET A 735 -31.09 4.07 -26.13
CA MET A 735 -32.40 4.07 -25.49
C MET A 735 -32.65 2.79 -24.70
N VAL A 736 -32.34 1.62 -25.27
CA VAL A 736 -32.52 0.34 -24.56
C VAL A 736 -31.59 0.25 -23.35
N VAL A 737 -30.31 0.58 -23.53
CA VAL A 737 -29.34 0.62 -22.43
C VAL A 737 -29.80 1.59 -21.35
N GLY A 738 -30.13 2.84 -21.71
CA GLY A 738 -30.60 3.85 -20.77
C GLY A 738 -31.84 3.42 -19.99
N ARG A 739 -32.81 2.77 -20.64
CA ARG A 739 -34.00 2.22 -19.98
C ARG A 739 -33.71 1.06 -19.04
N VAL A 740 -32.83 0.16 -19.46
CA VAL A 740 -32.44 -0.99 -18.63
C VAL A 740 -31.68 -0.50 -17.41
N VAL A 741 -30.68 0.35 -17.61
CA VAL A 741 -29.89 0.98 -16.53
C VAL A 741 -30.82 1.76 -15.60
N ALA A 742 -31.74 2.58 -16.13
CA ALA A 742 -32.66 3.36 -15.31
C ALA A 742 -33.66 2.52 -14.51
N ASN A 743 -34.16 1.41 -15.06
CA ASN A 743 -35.04 0.49 -14.32
C ASN A 743 -34.29 -0.30 -13.24
N LYS A 744 -33.00 -0.58 -13.45
CA LYS A 744 -32.15 -1.32 -12.52
C LYS A 744 -31.43 -0.43 -11.51
N ALA A 745 -31.38 0.88 -11.76
CA ALA A 745 -30.89 1.90 -10.85
C ALA A 745 -31.87 2.08 -9.68
N VAL A 746 -32.01 1.07 -8.83
CA VAL A 746 -32.88 1.11 -7.65
C VAL A 746 -32.04 1.55 -6.45
N PRO A 747 -32.21 2.79 -5.94
CA PRO A 747 -31.59 3.16 -4.67
C PRO A 747 -32.25 2.40 -3.53
N GLN A 748 -31.45 2.02 -2.54
CA GLN A 748 -31.92 1.28 -1.37
C GLN A 748 -32.92 2.12 -0.55
N GLU A 749 -33.91 1.48 0.06
CA GLU A 749 -34.98 2.19 0.79
C GLU A 749 -34.51 2.83 2.09
N ASN A 750 -33.71 2.10 2.87
CA ASN A 750 -33.12 2.56 4.11
C ASN A 750 -31.62 2.20 4.12
N GLN A 751 -30.78 3.20 4.37
CA GLN A 751 -29.34 3.01 4.44
C GLN A 751 -28.78 3.51 5.77
N HIS A 752 -27.89 2.72 6.34
CA HIS A 752 -26.99 3.15 7.40
C HIS A 752 -25.72 3.69 6.77
N CYS A 753 -25.50 4.99 6.88
CA CYS A 753 -24.32 5.64 6.33
C CYS A 753 -23.38 6.06 7.45
N GLU A 754 -22.12 5.66 7.34
CA GLU A 754 -21.04 6.05 8.25
C GLU A 754 -20.03 6.91 7.51
N CYS A 755 -19.55 7.96 8.18
CA CYS A 755 -18.42 8.74 7.67
C CYS A 755 -17.10 8.10 8.11
N LEU A 756 -16.23 7.82 7.15
CA LEU A 756 -14.92 7.23 7.33
C LEU A 756 -13.85 8.15 6.73
N SER A 757 -12.60 7.99 7.16
CA SER A 757 -11.43 8.55 6.48
C SER A 757 -10.65 7.48 5.73
N THR A 758 -10.05 7.84 4.60
CA THR A 758 -8.93 7.06 4.05
C THR A 758 -7.71 7.22 4.94
N LEU A 759 -6.70 6.36 4.74
CA LEU A 759 -5.39 6.53 5.40
C LEU A 759 -4.78 7.92 5.13
N ASP A 760 -5.11 8.51 3.98
CA ASP A 760 -4.67 9.84 3.54
C ASP A 760 -5.55 10.99 4.07
N GLY A 761 -6.60 10.69 4.86
CA GLY A 761 -7.49 11.69 5.46
C GLY A 761 -8.61 12.19 4.56
N ALA A 762 -8.80 11.60 3.39
CA ALA A 762 -9.93 11.95 2.53
C ALA A 762 -11.24 11.43 3.14
N PRO A 763 -12.30 12.26 3.24
CA PRO A 763 -13.59 11.83 3.75
C PRO A 763 -14.29 10.90 2.75
N ILE A 764 -14.77 9.75 3.21
CA ILE A 764 -15.59 8.80 2.46
C ILE A 764 -16.83 8.46 3.25
N MET A 765 -17.99 8.55 2.62
CA MET A 765 -19.24 8.11 3.23
C MET A 765 -19.62 6.72 2.73
N LYS A 766 -19.52 5.71 3.59
CA LYS A 766 -19.91 4.33 3.27
C LYS A 766 -21.34 4.10 3.74
N CYS A 767 -22.22 3.73 2.82
CA CYS A 767 -23.62 3.44 3.10
C CYS A 767 -23.92 1.96 2.87
N ILE A 768 -24.44 1.28 3.88
CA ILE A 768 -24.88 -0.12 3.81
C ILE A 768 -26.40 -0.21 3.98
N ASN A 769 -27.00 -1.26 3.41
CA ASN A 769 -28.42 -1.56 3.60
C ASN A 769 -28.68 -1.99 5.05
N TRP A 770 -29.90 -1.79 5.55
CA TRP A 770 -30.36 -2.25 6.85
C TRP A 770 -30.96 -3.67 6.82
N ASP A 771 -31.53 -4.11 5.69
CA ASP A 771 -32.11 -5.46 5.55
C ASP A 771 -31.05 -6.56 5.60
N PHE A 772 -29.83 -6.19 5.23
CA PHE A 772 -28.62 -6.85 5.70
C PHE A 772 -28.22 -6.04 6.93
N GLY A 773 -28.63 -6.42 8.14
CA GLY A 773 -28.14 -5.75 9.34
C GLY A 773 -26.60 -5.67 9.30
N PRO A 774 -25.95 -4.90 10.20
CA PRO A 774 -24.54 -5.16 10.40
C PRO A 774 -24.45 -6.68 10.58
N LEU A 775 -23.66 -7.35 9.75
CA LEU A 775 -22.96 -8.51 10.25
C LEU A 775 -22.33 -7.94 11.50
N SER A 776 -22.96 -8.21 12.64
CA SER A 776 -22.28 -8.20 13.91
C SER A 776 -20.93 -8.77 13.56
N ILE A 777 -19.88 -8.05 13.89
CA ILE A 777 -18.58 -8.68 14.06
C ILE A 777 -18.91 -9.82 15.04
N ILE A 778 -19.14 -10.99 14.47
CA ILE A 778 -19.37 -12.22 15.17
C ILE A 778 -17.96 -12.50 15.63
N ASP A 779 -17.68 -12.14 16.88
CA ASP A 779 -16.64 -12.73 17.72
C ASP A 779 -16.95 -14.24 17.95
N ASP A 780 -17.35 -14.98 16.92
CA ASP A 780 -17.36 -16.43 16.88
C ASP A 780 -16.70 -16.86 15.57
N PHE A 781 -15.43 -17.26 15.69
CA PHE A 781 -14.84 -18.24 14.79
C PHE A 781 -15.63 -19.56 14.91
N GLY A 782 -16.81 -19.61 14.29
CA GLY A 782 -17.53 -20.84 13.98
C GLY A 782 -17.04 -21.37 12.65
N TYR A 783 -15.89 -22.05 12.68
CA TYR A 783 -15.41 -22.86 11.56
C TYR A 783 -16.39 -24.04 11.41
N ASP A 784 -17.25 -24.00 10.38
CA ASP A 784 -18.08 -25.14 9.96
C ASP A 784 -17.30 -25.90 8.88
N PRO A 785 -16.74 -27.09 9.17
CA PRO A 785 -15.92 -27.84 8.22
C PRO A 785 -16.74 -28.60 7.15
N ASP A 786 -18.07 -28.59 7.21
CA ASP A 786 -18.88 -29.56 6.45
C ASP A 786 -19.53 -29.01 5.17
N MET A 787 -19.13 -27.83 4.67
CA MET A 787 -19.73 -27.23 3.47
C MET A 787 -18.89 -27.36 2.17
N TYR A 788 -17.98 -28.34 2.09
CA TYR A 788 -17.31 -28.72 0.84
C TYR A 788 -17.28 -30.24 0.63
N GLU A 789 -18.45 -30.84 0.38
CA GLU A 789 -18.50 -32.08 -0.41
C GLU A 789 -19.70 -32.08 -1.35
N SER A 790 -19.41 -31.82 -2.63
CA SER A 790 -19.91 -32.54 -3.82
C SER A 790 -19.96 -31.57 -4.99
N TYR A 791 -18.92 -31.56 -5.83
CA TYR A 791 -19.02 -31.37 -7.28
C TYR A 791 -17.62 -31.55 -7.89
N ASP A 792 -17.09 -32.78 -7.82
CA ASP A 792 -16.23 -33.28 -8.89
C ASP A 792 -16.22 -34.82 -8.85
N ASN A 793 -16.99 -35.42 -9.75
CA ASN A 793 -16.87 -36.83 -10.12
C ASN A 793 -17.17 -36.92 -11.62
N ASN A 794 -16.19 -36.51 -12.42
CA ASN A 794 -16.00 -36.99 -13.80
C ASN A 794 -14.61 -36.56 -14.30
N TYR A 795 -13.56 -37.06 -13.65
CA TYR A 795 -12.25 -37.20 -14.29
C TYR A 795 -11.90 -38.68 -14.32
N ASN A 796 -11.82 -39.22 -15.54
CA ASN A 796 -11.28 -40.54 -15.81
C ASN A 796 -9.78 -40.52 -15.47
N GLU A 797 -9.40 -41.09 -14.33
CA GLU A 797 -8.02 -41.42 -13.99
C GLU A 797 -7.56 -42.69 -14.75
N GLU A 798 -7.31 -42.56 -16.05
CA GLU A 798 -6.47 -43.50 -16.79
C GLU A 798 -5.22 -42.78 -17.29
N GLY A 799 -4.25 -42.59 -16.39
CA GLY A 799 -2.93 -42.13 -16.78
C GLY A 799 -2.23 -41.40 -15.65
N LEU A 800 -1.41 -42.14 -14.90
CA LEU A 800 -0.15 -41.72 -14.24
C LEU A 800 0.12 -42.67 -13.06
N CYS A 801 0.65 -43.85 -13.37
CA CYS A 801 1.30 -44.71 -12.38
C CYS A 801 2.38 -45.51 -13.09
N GLU A 802 3.65 -45.14 -12.85
CA GLU A 802 4.79 -45.64 -13.63
C GLU A 802 5.28 -47.03 -13.20
N GLU A 803 5.03 -47.50 -11.97
CA GLU A 803 5.28 -48.89 -11.57
C GLU A 803 4.23 -49.42 -10.57
N ARG A 804 3.78 -50.67 -10.78
CA ARG A 804 2.86 -51.42 -9.92
C ARG A 804 3.51 -52.72 -9.45
N ASN A 805 3.22 -53.16 -8.24
CA ASN A 805 3.62 -54.48 -7.77
C ASN A 805 2.80 -55.61 -8.44
N GLU A 806 3.14 -56.88 -8.17
CA GLU A 806 2.45 -58.05 -8.73
C GLU A 806 0.96 -58.16 -8.35
N GLU A 807 0.50 -57.33 -7.40
CA GLU A 807 -0.91 -57.22 -6.97
C GLU A 807 -1.62 -55.97 -7.52
N GLY A 808 -0.96 -55.15 -8.35
CA GLY A 808 -1.58 -54.03 -9.07
C GLY A 808 -1.67 -52.70 -8.31
N VAL A 809 -0.96 -52.55 -7.18
CA VAL A 809 -0.95 -51.34 -6.33
C VAL A 809 0.18 -50.38 -6.75
N CYS A 810 -0.15 -49.09 -6.87
CA CYS A 810 0.82 -48.01 -7.14
C CYS A 810 1.66 -47.70 -5.90
N LEU A 811 2.99 -47.74 -6.03
CA LEU A 811 3.92 -47.48 -4.93
C LEU A 811 4.23 -45.98 -4.83
N SER A 812 3.96 -45.36 -3.67
CA SER A 812 4.23 -43.94 -3.37
C SER A 812 5.28 -43.79 -2.28
N TYR A 813 6.22 -42.86 -2.47
CA TYR A 813 7.38 -42.57 -1.62
C TYR A 813 6.97 -42.01 -0.24
N ARG A 814 6.72 -42.88 0.73
CA ARG A 814 6.87 -42.59 2.17
C ARG A 814 7.23 -43.89 2.90
N ASP A 815 8.50 -44.24 2.83
CA ASP A 815 9.18 -45.13 3.78
C ASP A 815 10.69 -44.97 3.61
N VAL A 816 11.24 -43.87 4.17
CA VAL A 816 12.62 -43.74 4.69
C VAL A 816 12.58 -42.77 5.88
#